data_AF-A0A9P6UXE4-F1
#
_entry.id   AF-A0A9P6UXE4-F1
#
_cell.length_a   1.000
_cell.length_b   1.000
_cell.length_c   1.000
_cell.angle_alpha   90.00
_cell.angle_beta   90.00
_cell.angle_gamma   90.00
#
_symmetry.space_group_name_H-M   'P 1'
#
loop_
_entity.id
_entity.type
_entity.pdbx_description
1 polymer ?
#
loop_
_entity_poly.entity_id
_entity_poly.type
_entity_poly.pdbx_seq_one_letter_code
_entity_poly.pdbx_strand_id
1 'polypeptide(L)'
;MEKSRSPSPASPRPSPSTSPSPPPQPLSSRPHTPNPGSTAHKFYPSADDHSTPSSTSWRRNHTKQSPDLQSSDDDIEMKGKRYGNDDDDAYNTAPLLPLASKELSSLHFKNSGNGNSGNNGNNTTSSTVISIRILAIVILISLFSWFYLEALAGGDIEWVKDNLSMLGINLVLSVLCLTVALTMIMLTPMSRVFASFLFSGVAVILFALKKWDDGESFEAHGAYNMLVFLVISVPLNGLIQSILFCHRKMTPQRFHRFMTMNVMSTTIITTLMLMYYHSIWGSGAHGSHLMHGRLASGTELCEWDGANIPFVDLLPNYVQNFWTGQLSCPAVSGIEAEWSYDGILTIHCLSTEFKASGERPTYDVLPDTKHWPASEKIMHTYNKKIVERIQRRTYIEPVVVNDEGVESIIANCEPDVSKVLIRVVRDEAVLERVRGLEKARREQAESIMTEDQEQELAAVLNNETDAPQNQGAAAEKPDRKPNVMVLFMDAVARRQFYRKLAKTASVVSGLDKSAQGGPQLHEFFRYHAVGFNTDANSRVVYTNTPYQQDPPALPVWKDFHEAGYITSRVEDNCEDWSTQYTGIETSQYFDHELQSPFCLPPYYALDKNPFSNFEGPYSIVARCLHGANVHTHALEYMDKFRRAYPDQPWFQMGSFIEGHEGTGEVLLTMDNDLAKFMKGMEDDGTLENTIIFMMADHGLHMGINFMFTPNGRIEHMNPYLSVIVPPLLANKYPSLTKGLIHNEQSLVTGYEIHATLKMLASGVMPEKGDDDDLDGGAWRKGTLFDEELNPSRTCEEAKIPEEFCHCRVA
;
A
#
# COMPACT_ATOMS: atom_id res chain seq x y z
N MET A 1 26.79 32.90 79.57
CA MET A 1 26.86 34.08 78.69
C MET A 1 25.78 33.97 77.64
N GLU A 2 25.15 35.10 77.36
CA GLU A 2 24.33 35.42 76.18
C GLU A 2 24.81 34.74 74.88
N LYS A 3 23.99 34.52 73.85
CA LYS A 3 22.52 34.63 73.56
C LYS A 3 22.41 34.00 72.15
N SER A 4 21.91 32.77 71.91
CA SER A 4 20.60 32.14 72.15
C SER A 4 19.49 32.70 71.24
N ARG A 5 18.62 31.93 70.59
CA ARG A 5 18.27 30.50 70.64
C ARG A 5 17.28 30.22 69.48
N SER A 6 17.17 28.95 69.11
CA SER A 6 16.20 28.30 68.19
C SER A 6 14.72 28.55 68.56
N PRO A 7 13.71 28.22 67.70
CA PRO A 7 13.24 26.83 67.52
C PRO A 7 12.58 26.45 66.15
N SER A 8 12.43 25.14 65.89
CA SER A 8 11.38 24.49 65.04
C SER A 8 9.97 24.64 65.70
N PRO A 9 8.84 23.97 65.35
CA PRO A 9 8.48 23.00 64.28
C PRO A 9 7.06 23.23 63.65
N ALA A 10 6.56 22.33 62.76
CA ALA A 10 5.23 21.66 62.83
C ALA A 10 4.68 21.15 61.47
N SER A 11 4.42 19.83 61.37
CA SER A 11 3.36 19.18 60.56
C SER A 11 2.06 19.09 61.43
N PRO A 12 0.93 18.38 61.10
CA PRO A 12 0.39 17.74 59.87
C PRO A 12 -1.19 17.83 59.66
N ARG A 13 -1.69 17.25 58.52
CA ARG A 13 -3.00 16.55 58.28
C ARG A 13 -4.34 17.35 58.22
N PRO A 14 -5.48 16.78 57.68
CA PRO A 14 -5.71 15.43 57.13
C PRO A 14 -6.42 15.34 55.75
N SER A 15 -6.43 14.11 55.24
CA SER A 15 -7.21 13.50 54.15
C SER A 15 -8.73 13.72 54.26
N PRO A 16 -9.48 13.42 53.18
CA PRO A 16 -10.35 12.25 53.29
C PRO A 16 -10.19 11.26 52.14
N SER A 17 -10.14 10.00 52.55
CA SER A 17 -10.38 8.79 51.78
C SER A 17 -11.81 8.75 51.24
N THR A 18 -11.98 8.31 49.99
CA THR A 18 -13.04 7.36 49.62
C THR A 18 -12.56 6.43 48.51
N SER A 19 -12.94 5.19 48.70
CA SER A 19 -12.62 3.89 48.09
C SER A 19 -12.90 3.74 46.57
N PRO A 20 -12.36 2.66 45.95
CA PRO A 20 -12.30 2.48 44.51
C PRO A 20 -13.54 1.80 43.93
N SER A 21 -13.86 2.14 42.67
CA SER A 21 -14.89 1.47 41.88
C SER A 21 -14.31 0.25 41.12
N PRO A 22 -15.09 -0.82 40.88
CA PRO A 22 -14.59 -2.13 40.44
C PRO A 22 -14.52 -2.27 38.90
N PRO A 23 -13.79 -3.28 38.39
CA PRO A 23 -13.60 -3.49 36.95
C PRO A 23 -14.83 -4.17 36.30
N PRO A 24 -15.08 -3.96 35.00
CA PRO A 24 -16.20 -4.61 34.31
C PRO A 24 -15.86 -6.07 33.97
N GLN A 25 -16.80 -6.97 34.29
CA GLN A 25 -16.79 -8.38 33.90
C GLN A 25 -17.38 -8.61 32.50
N PRO A 26 -17.05 -9.73 31.84
CA PRO A 26 -17.32 -9.97 30.43
C PRO A 26 -18.73 -10.53 30.17
N LEU A 27 -19.33 -10.13 29.05
CA LEU A 27 -20.59 -10.68 28.55
C LEU A 27 -20.33 -11.88 27.64
N SER A 28 -20.78 -13.06 28.09
CA SER A 28 -20.97 -14.25 27.26
C SER A 28 -22.46 -14.47 27.00
N SER A 29 -22.88 -14.68 25.74
CA SER A 29 -24.04 -15.52 25.41
C SER A 29 -24.12 -15.87 23.91
N ARG A 30 -23.68 -17.10 23.61
CA ARG A 30 -24.18 -18.15 22.69
C ARG A 30 -24.67 -17.86 21.24
N PRO A 31 -24.43 -18.84 20.33
CA PRO A 31 -24.69 -18.74 18.89
C PRO A 31 -26.09 -19.21 18.48
N HIS A 32 -26.59 -18.68 17.35
CA HIS A 32 -27.75 -19.20 16.62
C HIS A 32 -27.30 -19.95 15.37
N THR A 33 -27.56 -21.26 15.33
CA THR A 33 -27.71 -22.06 14.10
C THR A 33 -29.13 -21.89 13.53
N PRO A 34 -29.32 -22.02 12.21
CA PRO A 34 -30.00 -23.23 11.74
C PRO A 34 -29.45 -23.81 10.42
N ASN A 35 -29.58 -25.14 10.31
CA ASN A 35 -29.29 -26.00 9.15
C ASN A 35 -30.56 -26.15 8.26
N PRO A 36 -30.57 -26.92 7.14
CA PRO A 36 -30.95 -26.42 5.81
C PRO A 36 -32.26 -27.05 5.26
N GLY A 37 -32.80 -26.44 4.21
CA GLY A 37 -34.01 -26.92 3.51
C GLY A 37 -33.85 -26.84 2.00
N SER A 38 -33.81 -28.01 1.38
CA SER A 38 -33.66 -28.32 -0.04
C SER A 38 -34.81 -27.85 -0.94
N THR A 39 -34.49 -27.46 -2.19
CA THR A 39 -35.22 -27.81 -3.44
C THR A 39 -34.28 -27.49 -4.61
N ALA A 40 -33.57 -28.44 -5.22
CA ALA A 40 -34.03 -29.37 -6.25
C ALA A 40 -34.65 -28.70 -7.49
N HIS A 41 -33.90 -28.66 -8.61
CA HIS A 41 -34.29 -29.05 -9.99
C HIS A 41 -33.19 -28.56 -10.96
N LYS A 42 -32.30 -29.44 -11.48
CA LYS A 42 -32.46 -30.44 -12.56
C LYS A 42 -32.26 -29.89 -13.99
N PHE A 43 -31.14 -30.38 -14.59
CA PHE A 43 -30.93 -30.84 -15.97
C PHE A 43 -30.62 -29.87 -17.14
N TYR A 44 -29.34 -29.91 -17.57
CA TYR A 44 -28.75 -30.34 -18.89
C TYR A 44 -29.32 -29.83 -20.25
N PRO A 45 -28.56 -29.85 -21.38
CA PRO A 45 -27.17 -30.34 -21.58
C PRO A 45 -26.22 -29.44 -22.41
N SER A 46 -24.97 -29.91 -22.46
CA SER A 46 -23.87 -29.62 -23.38
C SER A 46 -24.24 -29.68 -24.87
N ALA A 47 -23.48 -28.94 -25.69
CA ALA A 47 -23.16 -29.34 -27.06
C ALA A 47 -21.76 -28.82 -27.44
N ASP A 48 -20.91 -29.76 -27.81
CA ASP A 48 -19.58 -29.57 -28.37
C ASP A 48 -19.62 -29.11 -29.84
N ASP A 49 -18.47 -28.57 -30.23
CA ASP A 49 -17.77 -28.65 -31.52
C ASP A 49 -18.05 -27.72 -32.71
N HIS A 50 -16.91 -27.13 -33.11
CA HIS A 50 -16.45 -26.71 -34.44
C HIS A 50 -17.25 -25.68 -35.26
N SER A 51 -16.64 -24.50 -35.46
CA SER A 51 -16.05 -24.06 -36.75
C SER A 51 -15.82 -22.53 -36.80
N THR A 52 -14.59 -22.13 -37.11
CA THR A 52 -14.25 -20.88 -37.80
C THR A 52 -14.74 -20.98 -39.27
N PRO A 53 -14.97 -19.89 -40.05
CA PRO A 53 -14.14 -18.68 -40.09
C PRO A 53 -14.82 -17.31 -40.35
N SER A 54 -14.01 -16.28 -40.08
CA SER A 54 -13.95 -14.95 -40.73
C SER A 54 -15.20 -14.05 -40.75
N SER A 55 -15.09 -12.85 -40.15
CA SER A 55 -15.02 -11.59 -40.93
C SER A 55 -14.92 -10.33 -40.05
N THR A 56 -14.06 -9.42 -40.53
CA THR A 56 -14.10 -7.95 -40.39
C THR A 56 -13.85 -7.31 -39.02
N SER A 57 -12.57 -7.02 -38.80
CA SER A 57 -12.06 -5.96 -37.93
C SER A 57 -12.53 -4.57 -38.39
N TRP A 58 -13.14 -3.81 -37.50
CA TRP A 58 -13.23 -2.35 -37.59
C TRP A 58 -12.47 -1.75 -36.40
N ARG A 59 -11.14 -1.69 -36.50
CA ARG A 59 -10.31 -0.78 -35.68
C ARG A 59 -10.03 0.46 -36.52
N ARG A 60 -10.38 1.64 -36.00
CA ARG A 60 -9.85 2.91 -36.53
C ARG A 60 -8.40 3.03 -36.06
N ASN A 61 -7.46 2.92 -37.00
CA ASN A 61 -6.10 3.41 -36.81
C ASN A 61 -6.14 4.95 -36.82
N HIS A 62 -5.83 5.57 -35.68
CA HIS A 62 -5.31 6.93 -35.63
C HIS A 62 -3.80 6.88 -35.37
N THR A 63 -3.04 6.49 -36.39
CA THR A 63 -1.60 6.79 -36.46
C THR A 63 -1.45 8.10 -37.23
N LYS A 64 -1.13 9.19 -36.54
CA LYS A 64 -0.49 10.34 -37.20
C LYS A 64 1.02 10.10 -37.20
N GLN A 65 1.57 10.05 -38.41
CA GLN A 65 2.98 9.87 -38.74
C GLN A 65 3.81 11.05 -38.21
N SER A 66 4.90 10.75 -37.49
CA SER A 66 6.11 11.58 -37.48
C SER A 66 7.00 11.14 -38.65
N PRO A 67 7.66 12.04 -39.38
CA PRO A 67 8.68 11.63 -40.35
C PRO A 67 10.05 11.48 -39.67
N ASP A 68 10.73 10.39 -39.99
CA ASP A 68 12.16 10.18 -39.74
C ASP A 68 12.99 11.32 -40.32
N LEU A 69 14.02 11.76 -39.59
CA LEU A 69 15.25 12.31 -40.18
C LEU A 69 16.46 11.99 -39.31
N GLN A 70 17.49 11.54 -40.02
CA GLN A 70 18.76 11.00 -39.57
C GLN A 70 19.65 12.01 -38.84
N SER A 71 20.61 11.45 -38.11
CA SER A 71 21.78 12.09 -37.50
C SER A 71 22.47 13.15 -38.37
N SER A 72 22.76 14.31 -37.78
CA SER A 72 23.99 15.06 -38.03
C SER A 72 24.32 15.91 -36.81
N ASP A 73 25.54 15.75 -36.32
CA ASP A 73 26.24 16.72 -35.47
C ASP A 73 26.15 18.12 -36.07
N ASP A 74 25.91 19.13 -35.22
CA ASP A 74 26.52 20.46 -35.33
C ASP A 74 26.19 21.31 -34.08
N ASP A 75 27.25 21.79 -33.45
CA ASP A 75 27.30 22.79 -32.37
C ASP A 75 26.62 24.10 -32.77
N ILE A 76 25.61 24.59 -32.02
CA ILE A 76 25.32 26.04 -31.91
C ILE A 76 24.85 26.41 -30.49
N GLU A 77 25.79 27.00 -29.76
CA GLU A 77 25.62 27.93 -28.64
C GLU A 77 24.68 29.10 -28.99
N MET A 78 23.68 29.43 -28.17
CA MET A 78 23.23 30.84 -27.93
C MET A 78 22.21 30.98 -26.78
N LYS A 79 22.70 31.59 -25.69
CA LYS A 79 22.21 32.83 -25.05
C LYS A 79 20.75 32.91 -24.60
N GLY A 80 20.63 33.03 -23.27
CA GLY A 80 19.39 33.34 -22.58
C GLY A 80 18.79 34.72 -22.86
N LYS A 81 17.53 34.85 -22.44
CA LYS A 81 16.87 36.13 -22.21
C LYS A 81 15.98 36.05 -20.97
N ARG A 82 16.30 36.94 -20.03
CA ARG A 82 15.42 37.44 -18.96
C ARG A 82 14.20 38.15 -19.56
N TYR A 83 13.06 37.98 -18.91
CA TYR A 83 11.99 38.96 -18.69
C TYR A 83 11.39 38.56 -17.33
N GLY A 84 11.31 39.37 -16.28
CA GLY A 84 11.10 40.81 -16.19
C GLY A 84 9.73 41.01 -15.53
N ASN A 85 9.71 41.29 -14.21
CA ASN A 85 8.55 41.74 -13.45
C ASN A 85 7.92 42.99 -14.08
N ASP A 86 6.61 43.15 -13.94
CA ASP A 86 5.97 44.41 -13.51
C ASP A 86 4.51 44.15 -13.11
N ASP A 87 4.07 44.98 -12.16
CA ASP A 87 2.92 44.87 -11.27
C ASP A 87 1.54 45.30 -11.85
N ASP A 88 0.52 44.87 -11.10
CA ASP A 88 -0.72 45.55 -10.70
C ASP A 88 -1.91 45.87 -11.65
N ASP A 89 -3.07 45.58 -11.04
CA ASP A 89 -4.37 46.28 -11.06
C ASP A 89 -5.58 45.78 -11.90
N ALA A 90 -6.65 45.59 -11.11
CA ALA A 90 -8.06 45.95 -11.35
C ALA A 90 -9.03 44.95 -12.02
N TYR A 91 -9.97 44.49 -11.19
CA TYR A 91 -11.43 44.41 -11.40
C TYR A 91 -11.95 44.59 -12.85
N ASN A 92 -12.64 43.59 -13.38
CA ASN A 92 -14.05 43.76 -13.77
C ASN A 92 -14.79 42.47 -14.10
N THR A 93 -16.03 42.46 -13.62
CA THR A 93 -17.14 41.54 -13.83
C THR A 93 -17.51 41.37 -15.30
N ALA A 94 -17.74 40.14 -15.76
CA ALA A 94 -18.35 39.84 -17.06
C ALA A 94 -19.89 39.91 -16.97
N PRO A 95 -20.57 40.57 -17.93
CA PRO A 95 -22.01 40.80 -17.89
C PRO A 95 -22.84 39.64 -18.49
N LEU A 96 -23.98 39.39 -17.85
CA LEU A 96 -25.09 38.57 -18.33
C LEU A 96 -25.74 39.21 -19.58
N LEU A 97 -25.94 38.40 -20.62
CA LEU A 97 -26.66 38.79 -21.84
C LEU A 97 -28.18 38.91 -21.60
N PRO A 98 -28.88 39.87 -22.26
CA PRO A 98 -30.27 40.19 -21.96
C PRO A 98 -31.27 39.37 -22.79
N LEU A 99 -32.31 38.88 -22.11
CA LEU A 99 -33.54 38.41 -22.75
C LEU A 99 -34.58 39.56 -22.75
N ALA A 100 -34.87 40.07 -23.94
CA ALA A 100 -36.11 40.78 -24.27
C ALA A 100 -36.70 40.02 -25.49
N SER A 101 -38.00 39.80 -25.66
CA SER A 101 -39.15 40.62 -25.30
C SER A 101 -40.46 39.85 -25.56
N LYS A 102 -41.54 40.46 -25.05
CA LYS A 102 -42.94 40.47 -25.51
C LYS A 102 -43.97 39.55 -24.83
N GLU A 103 -44.83 40.29 -24.13
CA GLU A 103 -46.20 39.97 -23.74
C GLU A 103 -47.01 39.23 -24.80
N LEU A 104 -47.84 38.28 -24.34
CA LEU A 104 -49.19 38.14 -24.86
C LEU A 104 -50.14 37.82 -23.71
N SER A 105 -51.17 38.66 -23.62
CA SER A 105 -52.18 38.74 -22.60
C SER A 105 -53.24 37.64 -22.68
N SER A 106 -53.77 37.31 -21.49
CA SER A 106 -55.12 36.84 -21.16
C SER A 106 -56.00 36.24 -22.28
N LEU A 107 -56.43 34.99 -22.10
CA LEU A 107 -57.73 34.54 -22.60
C LEU A 107 -58.37 33.55 -21.61
N HIS A 108 -59.41 34.03 -20.93
CA HIS A 108 -60.37 33.26 -20.16
C HIS A 108 -60.99 32.14 -21.01
N PHE A 109 -60.97 30.90 -20.51
CA PHE A 109 -61.86 29.85 -21.01
C PHE A 109 -63.12 29.75 -20.14
N LYS A 110 -64.26 30.00 -20.79
CA LYS A 110 -65.61 29.92 -20.27
C LYS A 110 -66.08 28.46 -20.35
N ASN A 111 -66.63 27.95 -19.23
CA ASN A 111 -67.34 26.68 -19.17
C ASN A 111 -68.60 26.72 -20.07
N SER A 112 -68.82 25.71 -20.90
CA SER A 112 -70.17 25.35 -21.35
C SER A 112 -70.29 23.89 -21.84
N GLY A 113 -71.17 23.16 -21.16
CA GLY A 113 -72.15 22.20 -21.69
C GLY A 113 -71.84 21.27 -22.86
N ASN A 114 -71.73 19.98 -22.53
CA ASN A 114 -72.45 18.82 -23.08
C ASN A 114 -72.77 18.77 -24.59
N GLY A 115 -72.21 17.77 -25.29
CA GLY A 115 -72.59 17.41 -26.65
C GLY A 115 -71.87 16.14 -27.12
N ASN A 116 -72.58 15.02 -27.07
CA ASN A 116 -72.13 13.71 -27.52
C ASN A 116 -72.06 13.67 -29.07
N SER A 117 -70.89 13.48 -29.66
CA SER A 117 -70.73 13.02 -31.05
C SER A 117 -69.34 12.42 -31.24
N GLY A 118 -69.30 11.17 -31.69
CA GLY A 118 -68.07 10.42 -31.94
C GLY A 118 -67.17 11.13 -32.95
N ASN A 119 -65.87 11.11 -32.67
CA ASN A 119 -64.86 11.56 -33.62
C ASN A 119 -63.63 10.65 -33.55
N ASN A 120 -63.50 9.76 -34.53
CA ASN A 120 -62.33 8.90 -34.79
C ASN A 120 -61.11 9.69 -35.31
N GLY A 121 -60.90 10.93 -34.83
CA GLY A 121 -59.86 11.86 -35.31
C GLY A 121 -58.68 12.08 -34.36
N ASN A 122 -58.68 11.52 -33.15
CA ASN A 122 -57.64 11.78 -32.13
C ASN A 122 -56.55 10.70 -32.01
N ASN A 123 -56.63 9.59 -32.75
CA ASN A 123 -55.67 8.49 -32.62
C ASN A 123 -54.38 8.71 -33.42
N THR A 124 -54.43 9.45 -34.54
CA THR A 124 -53.26 9.70 -35.40
C THR A 124 -52.27 10.69 -34.79
N THR A 125 -52.74 11.78 -34.20
CA THR A 125 -51.89 12.77 -33.49
C THR A 125 -51.19 12.19 -32.27
N SER A 126 -51.85 11.30 -31.52
CA SER A 126 -51.23 10.60 -30.39
C SER A 126 -50.14 9.61 -30.85
N SER A 127 -50.36 8.91 -31.97
CA SER A 127 -49.37 7.96 -32.51
C SER A 127 -48.12 8.69 -33.02
N THR A 128 -48.28 9.80 -33.74
CA THR A 128 -47.15 10.58 -34.27
C THR A 128 -46.27 11.14 -33.15
N VAL A 129 -46.86 11.66 -32.07
CA VAL A 129 -46.10 12.18 -30.92
C VAL A 129 -45.32 11.07 -30.20
N ILE A 130 -45.91 9.87 -30.06
CA ILE A 130 -45.23 8.72 -29.48
C ILE A 130 -44.06 8.29 -30.37
N SER A 131 -44.25 8.22 -31.69
CA SER A 131 -43.18 7.90 -32.64
C SER A 131 -42.01 8.90 -32.60
N ILE A 132 -42.30 10.20 -32.51
CA ILE A 132 -41.27 11.26 -32.37
C ILE A 132 -40.48 11.07 -31.07
N ARG A 133 -41.16 10.76 -29.95
CA ARG A 133 -40.49 10.51 -28.66
C ARG A 133 -39.62 9.26 -28.70
N ILE A 134 -40.07 8.20 -29.36
CA ILE A 134 -39.28 6.98 -29.55
C ILE A 134 -38.03 7.27 -30.38
N LEU A 135 -38.17 8.03 -31.48
CA LEU A 135 -37.03 8.45 -32.29
C LEU A 135 -36.02 9.28 -31.47
N ALA A 136 -36.50 10.23 -30.67
CA ALA A 136 -35.65 11.02 -29.78
C ALA A 136 -34.91 10.15 -28.74
N ILE A 137 -35.58 9.14 -28.16
CA ILE A 137 -34.94 8.17 -27.24
C ILE A 137 -33.80 7.43 -27.95
N VAL A 138 -34.02 6.94 -29.17
CA VAL A 138 -32.98 6.23 -29.94
C VAL A 138 -31.80 7.15 -30.24
N ILE A 139 -32.06 8.41 -30.64
CA ILE A 139 -31.00 9.40 -30.88
C ILE A 139 -30.19 9.65 -29.60
N LEU A 140 -30.86 9.84 -28.46
CA LEU A 140 -30.19 10.07 -27.19
C LEU A 140 -29.35 8.87 -26.73
N ILE A 141 -29.82 7.65 -26.95
CA ILE A 141 -29.04 6.44 -26.68
C ILE A 141 -27.80 6.39 -27.59
N SER A 142 -27.93 6.72 -28.87
CA SER A 142 -26.77 6.80 -29.77
C SER A 142 -25.78 7.89 -29.38
N LEU A 143 -26.26 9.06 -28.95
CA LEU A 143 -25.41 10.15 -28.45
C LEU A 143 -24.71 9.79 -27.15
N PHE A 144 -25.41 9.11 -26.24
CA PHE A 144 -24.83 8.54 -25.02
C PHE A 144 -23.61 7.67 -25.37
N SER A 145 -23.77 6.73 -26.30
CA SER A 145 -22.67 5.85 -26.74
C SER A 145 -21.56 6.62 -27.43
N TRP A 146 -21.90 7.59 -28.28
CA TRP A 146 -20.91 8.41 -28.98
C TRP A 146 -20.04 9.19 -28.00
N PHE A 147 -20.64 9.95 -27.09
CA PHE A 147 -19.89 10.71 -26.10
C PHE A 147 -19.10 9.82 -25.15
N TYR A 148 -19.61 8.63 -24.83
CA TYR A 148 -18.83 7.66 -24.05
C TYR A 148 -17.56 7.26 -24.82
N LEU A 149 -17.69 6.90 -26.10
CA LEU A 149 -16.55 6.50 -26.94
C LEU A 149 -15.54 7.64 -27.14
N GLU A 150 -15.99 8.89 -27.26
CA GLU A 150 -15.09 10.06 -27.31
C GLU A 150 -14.36 10.29 -25.98
N ALA A 151 -14.97 9.93 -24.85
CA ALA A 151 -14.30 9.98 -23.55
C ALA A 151 -13.18 8.93 -23.41
N LEU A 152 -13.15 7.90 -24.26
CA LEU A 152 -12.10 6.88 -24.28
C LEU A 152 -10.84 7.31 -25.05
N ALA A 153 -10.79 8.54 -25.57
CA ALA A 153 -9.59 9.03 -26.25
C ALA A 153 -8.41 9.05 -25.26
N GLY A 154 -7.33 8.34 -25.58
CA GLY A 154 -6.13 8.21 -24.74
C GLY A 154 -4.85 8.65 -25.43
N GLY A 155 -3.78 8.75 -24.65
CA GLY A 155 -2.43 9.17 -25.07
C GLY A 155 -1.45 8.97 -23.91
N ASP A 156 -0.29 9.61 -24.00
CA ASP A 156 0.62 9.69 -22.84
C ASP A 156 -0.01 10.48 -21.68
N ILE A 157 0.60 10.40 -20.51
CA ILE A 157 0.11 11.04 -19.28
C ILE A 157 -0.04 12.56 -19.42
N GLU A 158 0.82 13.19 -20.23
CA GLU A 158 0.83 14.63 -20.44
C GLU A 158 -0.35 15.06 -21.33
N TRP A 159 -0.60 14.32 -22.42
CA TRP A 159 -1.77 14.49 -23.26
C TRP A 159 -3.07 14.31 -22.46
N VAL A 160 -3.17 13.24 -21.66
CA VAL A 160 -4.38 12.99 -20.84
C VAL A 160 -4.60 14.14 -19.87
N LYS A 161 -3.55 14.62 -19.20
CA LYS A 161 -3.63 15.75 -18.27
C LYS A 161 -4.12 17.02 -18.97
N ASP A 162 -3.59 17.33 -20.14
CA ASP A 162 -3.95 18.51 -20.92
C ASP A 162 -5.38 18.44 -21.49
N ASN A 163 -5.89 17.22 -21.71
CA ASN A 163 -7.21 16.97 -22.29
C ASN A 163 -8.25 16.48 -21.28
N LEU A 164 -7.92 16.42 -19.98
CA LEU A 164 -8.78 15.86 -18.93
C LEU A 164 -10.16 16.53 -18.88
N SER A 165 -10.21 17.85 -19.12
CA SER A 165 -11.46 18.60 -19.18
C SER A 165 -12.37 18.13 -20.31
N MET A 166 -11.82 17.87 -21.49
CA MET A 166 -12.55 17.41 -22.66
C MET A 166 -13.09 15.98 -22.43
N LEU A 167 -12.25 15.07 -21.94
CA LEU A 167 -12.65 13.70 -21.59
C LEU A 167 -13.78 13.69 -20.55
N GLY A 168 -13.63 14.50 -19.49
CA GLY A 168 -14.65 14.67 -18.46
C GLY A 168 -15.97 15.24 -18.99
N ILE A 169 -15.92 16.24 -19.87
CA ILE A 169 -17.11 16.81 -20.52
C ILE A 169 -17.85 15.73 -21.32
N ASN A 170 -17.14 14.95 -22.13
CA ASN A 170 -17.73 13.87 -22.91
C ASN A 170 -18.39 12.82 -22.00
N LEU A 171 -17.74 12.44 -20.91
CA LEU A 171 -18.31 11.51 -19.95
C LEU A 171 -19.60 12.05 -19.29
N VAL A 172 -19.62 13.33 -18.92
CA VAL A 172 -20.82 13.99 -18.38
C VAL A 172 -21.94 14.09 -19.41
N LEU A 173 -21.63 14.46 -20.66
CA LEU A 173 -22.60 14.51 -21.75
C LEU A 173 -23.21 13.12 -22.03
N SER A 174 -22.39 12.07 -21.94
CA SER A 174 -22.84 10.69 -22.01
C SER A 174 -23.87 10.37 -20.93
N VAL A 175 -23.58 10.71 -19.67
CA VAL A 175 -24.51 10.54 -18.53
C VAL A 175 -25.81 11.31 -18.74
N LEU A 176 -25.73 12.56 -19.18
CA LEU A 176 -26.91 13.41 -19.41
C LEU A 176 -27.80 12.85 -20.52
N CYS A 177 -27.22 12.43 -21.65
CA CYS A 177 -27.96 11.82 -22.76
C CYS A 177 -28.70 10.56 -22.30
N LEU A 178 -28.01 9.67 -21.56
CA LEU A 178 -28.62 8.47 -21.01
C LEU A 178 -29.75 8.83 -20.04
N THR A 179 -29.53 9.80 -19.17
CA THR A 179 -30.51 10.22 -18.16
C THR A 179 -31.80 10.74 -18.79
N VAL A 180 -31.68 11.56 -19.85
CA VAL A 180 -32.85 12.04 -20.60
C VAL A 180 -33.53 10.88 -21.31
N ALA A 181 -32.79 9.97 -21.93
CA ALA A 181 -33.36 8.79 -22.59
C ALA A 181 -34.17 7.92 -21.61
N LEU A 182 -33.60 7.54 -20.46
CA LEU A 182 -34.27 6.73 -19.44
C LEU A 182 -35.51 7.43 -18.87
N THR A 183 -35.42 8.74 -18.66
CA THR A 183 -36.55 9.56 -18.22
C THR A 183 -37.67 9.57 -19.27
N MET A 184 -37.33 9.73 -20.54
CA MET A 184 -38.29 9.71 -21.65
C MET A 184 -38.94 8.34 -21.85
N ILE A 185 -38.19 7.24 -21.67
CA ILE A 185 -38.76 5.87 -21.69
C ILE A 185 -39.83 5.74 -20.61
N MET A 186 -39.53 6.20 -19.40
CA MET A 186 -40.47 6.19 -18.29
C MET A 186 -41.70 7.06 -18.54
N LEU A 187 -41.54 8.27 -19.07
CA LEU A 187 -42.62 9.24 -19.25
C LEU A 187 -43.51 8.97 -20.47
N THR A 188 -43.00 8.26 -21.47
CA THR A 188 -43.74 7.97 -22.70
C THR A 188 -44.71 6.81 -22.49
N PRO A 189 -46.00 6.97 -22.82
CA PRO A 189 -46.99 5.91 -22.67
C PRO A 189 -46.76 4.83 -23.74
N MET A 190 -46.00 3.81 -23.39
CA MET A 190 -45.70 2.65 -24.24
C MET A 190 -46.04 1.33 -23.54
N SER A 191 -46.12 0.23 -24.29
CA SER A 191 -46.35 -1.09 -23.70
C SER A 191 -45.18 -1.47 -22.79
N ARG A 192 -45.47 -2.21 -21.71
CA ARG A 192 -44.41 -2.67 -20.78
C ARG A 192 -43.35 -3.49 -21.49
N VAL A 193 -43.76 -4.32 -22.45
CA VAL A 193 -42.85 -5.14 -23.27
C VAL A 193 -41.88 -4.25 -24.05
N PHE A 194 -42.37 -3.18 -24.66
CA PHE A 194 -41.52 -2.28 -25.45
C PHE A 194 -40.61 -1.42 -24.57
N ALA A 195 -41.10 -0.95 -23.42
CA ALA A 195 -40.25 -0.26 -22.44
C ALA A 195 -39.13 -1.19 -21.94
N SER A 196 -39.45 -2.44 -21.59
CA SER A 196 -38.46 -3.45 -21.21
C SER A 196 -37.44 -3.69 -22.31
N PHE A 197 -37.86 -3.77 -23.58
CA PHE A 197 -36.95 -3.89 -24.72
C PHE A 197 -35.94 -2.74 -24.80
N LEU A 198 -36.39 -1.48 -24.61
CA LEU A 198 -35.50 -0.32 -24.62
C LEU A 198 -34.51 -0.33 -23.45
N PHE A 199 -34.95 -0.69 -22.24
CA PHE A 199 -34.06 -0.85 -21.09
C PHE A 199 -33.05 -1.97 -21.30
N SER A 200 -33.47 -3.11 -21.85
CA SER A 200 -32.56 -4.20 -22.22
C SER A 200 -31.56 -3.77 -23.29
N GLY A 201 -31.96 -2.96 -24.27
CA GLY A 201 -31.07 -2.40 -25.27
C GLY A 201 -29.96 -1.53 -24.66
N VAL A 202 -30.30 -0.66 -23.70
CA VAL A 202 -29.30 0.12 -22.94
C VAL A 202 -28.33 -0.80 -22.20
N ALA A 203 -28.83 -1.85 -21.54
CA ALA A 203 -27.98 -2.81 -20.82
C ALA A 203 -27.01 -3.54 -21.77
N VAL A 204 -27.47 -3.93 -22.96
CA VAL A 204 -26.62 -4.55 -24.00
C VAL A 204 -25.55 -3.57 -24.50
N ILE A 205 -25.89 -2.29 -24.71
CA ILE A 205 -24.92 -1.27 -25.12
C ILE A 205 -23.87 -1.06 -24.03
N LEU A 206 -24.27 -0.94 -22.77
CA LEU A 206 -23.32 -0.81 -21.65
C LEU A 206 -22.38 -2.01 -21.56
N PHE A 207 -22.91 -3.22 -21.75
CA PHE A 207 -22.09 -4.44 -21.80
C PHE A 207 -21.12 -4.41 -22.99
N ALA A 208 -21.57 -3.96 -24.17
CA ALA A 208 -20.72 -3.83 -25.35
C ALA A 208 -19.63 -2.77 -25.16
N LEU A 209 -19.95 -1.62 -24.57
CA LEU A 209 -18.97 -0.57 -24.24
C LEU A 209 -17.93 -1.06 -23.23
N LYS A 210 -18.36 -1.81 -22.21
CA LYS A 210 -17.45 -2.46 -21.26
C LYS A 210 -16.49 -3.43 -21.98
N LYS A 211 -16.97 -4.17 -22.97
CA LYS A 211 -16.16 -5.12 -23.74
C LYS A 211 -15.31 -4.47 -24.83
N TRP A 212 -15.66 -3.26 -25.25
CA TRP A 212 -14.95 -2.53 -26.30
C TRP A 212 -13.64 -1.94 -25.78
N ASP A 213 -13.63 -1.46 -24.54
CA ASP A 213 -12.46 -0.87 -23.90
C ASP A 213 -12.48 -1.16 -22.40
N ASP A 214 -11.76 -2.21 -22.01
CA ASP A 214 -11.63 -2.72 -20.64
C ASP A 214 -10.24 -2.44 -20.03
N GLY A 215 -9.45 -1.57 -20.67
CA GLY A 215 -8.13 -1.22 -20.17
C GLY A 215 -8.16 -0.31 -18.95
N GLU A 216 -7.02 -0.29 -18.25
CA GLU A 216 -6.77 0.53 -17.07
C GLU A 216 -5.48 1.38 -17.18
N SER A 217 -4.88 1.47 -18.36
CA SER A 217 -3.75 2.37 -18.62
C SER A 217 -4.23 3.73 -19.15
N PHE A 218 -3.39 4.76 -19.16
CA PHE A 218 -3.76 6.04 -19.78
C PHE A 218 -4.12 5.90 -21.28
N GLU A 219 -3.54 4.92 -21.97
CA GLU A 219 -3.80 4.63 -23.38
C GLU A 219 -5.12 3.87 -23.61
N ALA A 220 -5.49 3.02 -22.67
CA ALA A 220 -6.74 2.27 -22.66
C ALA A 220 -7.30 2.33 -21.24
N HIS A 221 -8.15 3.32 -20.92
CA HIS A 221 -8.68 3.60 -19.58
C HIS A 221 -10.20 3.41 -19.51
N GLY A 222 -10.77 2.60 -20.42
CA GLY A 222 -12.21 2.38 -20.49
C GLY A 222 -12.82 1.81 -19.22
N ALA A 223 -12.05 1.06 -18.41
CA ALA A 223 -12.48 0.63 -17.08
C ALA A 223 -12.66 1.81 -16.10
N TYR A 224 -11.74 2.78 -16.09
CA TYR A 224 -11.86 4.01 -15.29
C TYR A 224 -13.04 4.87 -15.74
N ASN A 225 -13.21 5.04 -17.05
CA ASN A 225 -14.34 5.79 -17.59
C ASN A 225 -15.67 5.11 -17.26
N MET A 226 -15.73 3.77 -17.33
CA MET A 226 -16.92 3.02 -16.94
C MET A 226 -17.22 3.21 -15.45
N LEU A 227 -16.18 3.17 -14.62
CA LEU A 227 -16.30 3.42 -13.19
C LEU A 227 -16.91 4.80 -12.92
N VAL A 228 -16.27 5.86 -13.42
CA VAL A 228 -16.73 7.25 -13.22
C VAL A 228 -18.13 7.46 -13.82
N PHE A 229 -18.40 6.89 -14.98
CA PHE A 229 -19.73 6.91 -15.59
C PHE A 229 -20.78 6.32 -14.65
N LEU A 230 -20.53 5.15 -14.07
CA LEU A 230 -21.46 4.49 -13.16
C LEU A 230 -21.63 5.25 -11.84
N VAL A 231 -20.54 5.83 -11.29
CA VAL A 231 -20.56 6.70 -10.09
C VAL A 231 -21.55 7.84 -10.24
N ILE A 232 -21.62 8.47 -11.42
CA ILE A 232 -22.51 9.61 -11.67
C ILE A 232 -23.90 9.12 -12.11
N SER A 233 -23.94 8.20 -13.10
CA SER A 233 -25.16 7.79 -13.78
C SER A 233 -26.12 7.03 -12.88
N VAL A 234 -25.63 6.09 -12.06
CA VAL A 234 -26.50 5.23 -11.25
C VAL A 234 -27.22 6.02 -10.14
N PRO A 235 -26.56 6.82 -9.29
CA PRO A 235 -27.25 7.59 -8.26
C PRO A 235 -28.19 8.66 -8.84
N LEU A 236 -27.75 9.37 -9.90
CA LEU A 236 -28.55 10.39 -10.56
C LEU A 236 -29.85 9.80 -11.11
N ASN A 237 -29.75 8.71 -11.89
CA ASN A 237 -30.92 8.06 -12.46
C ASN A 237 -31.77 7.40 -11.37
N GLY A 238 -31.18 6.76 -10.37
CA GLY A 238 -31.91 6.21 -9.24
C GLY A 238 -32.77 7.26 -8.53
N LEU A 239 -32.23 8.45 -8.28
CA LEU A 239 -32.94 9.57 -7.68
C LEU A 239 -34.08 10.08 -8.58
N ILE A 240 -33.78 10.38 -9.84
CA ILE A 240 -34.78 10.89 -10.80
C ILE A 240 -35.93 9.91 -10.94
N GLN A 241 -35.64 8.62 -11.11
CA GLN A 241 -36.67 7.60 -11.28
C GLN A 241 -37.50 7.40 -10.00
N SER A 242 -36.88 7.48 -8.82
CA SER A 242 -37.61 7.44 -7.54
C SER A 242 -38.55 8.63 -7.38
N ILE A 243 -38.11 9.84 -7.74
CA ILE A 243 -38.95 11.04 -7.75
C ILE A 243 -40.14 10.87 -8.70
N LEU A 244 -39.89 10.41 -9.93
CA LEU A 244 -40.94 10.17 -10.94
C LEU A 244 -41.94 9.09 -10.49
N PHE A 245 -41.46 8.03 -9.83
CA PHE A 245 -42.30 7.01 -9.25
C PHE A 245 -43.21 7.58 -8.15
N CYS A 246 -42.64 8.33 -7.20
CA CYS A 246 -43.39 9.00 -6.14
C CYS A 246 -44.42 9.98 -6.72
N HIS A 247 -44.05 10.78 -7.71
CA HIS A 247 -44.95 11.71 -8.39
C HIS A 247 -46.14 11.01 -9.05
N ARG A 248 -45.94 9.82 -9.64
CA ARG A 248 -47.01 9.04 -10.27
C ARG A 248 -47.92 8.32 -9.27
N LYS A 249 -47.40 7.95 -8.10
CA LYS A 249 -48.13 7.17 -7.09
C LYS A 249 -48.82 8.04 -6.04
N MET A 250 -48.34 9.26 -5.83
CA MET A 250 -48.87 10.20 -4.83
C MET A 250 -49.75 11.26 -5.49
N THR A 251 -50.73 11.75 -4.74
CA THR A 251 -51.43 13.01 -5.12
C THR A 251 -50.44 14.18 -5.09
N PRO A 252 -50.60 15.22 -5.93
CA PRO A 252 -49.67 16.36 -6.00
C PRO A 252 -49.35 17.01 -4.64
N GLN A 253 -50.35 17.14 -3.77
CA GLN A 253 -50.17 17.71 -2.42
C GLN A 253 -49.30 16.83 -1.50
N ARG A 254 -49.49 15.50 -1.54
CA ARG A 254 -48.68 14.55 -0.76
C ARG A 254 -47.25 14.49 -1.28
N PHE A 255 -47.07 14.48 -2.60
CA PHE A 255 -45.76 14.53 -3.23
C PHE A 255 -45.00 15.79 -2.81
N HIS A 256 -45.62 16.97 -2.94
CA HIS A 256 -44.97 18.22 -2.54
C HIS A 256 -44.59 18.23 -1.06
N ARG A 257 -45.47 17.80 -0.14
CA ARG A 257 -45.12 17.71 1.29
C ARG A 257 -43.96 16.77 1.55
N PHE A 258 -43.98 15.58 0.93
CA PHE A 258 -42.91 14.59 1.05
C PHE A 258 -41.57 15.16 0.55
N MET A 259 -41.55 15.81 -0.62
CA MET A 259 -40.34 16.41 -1.18
C MET A 259 -39.82 17.55 -0.30
N THR A 260 -40.70 18.45 0.16
CA THR A 260 -40.31 19.54 1.07
C THR A 260 -39.70 19.02 2.36
N MET A 261 -40.30 18.00 2.99
CA MET A 261 -39.76 17.40 4.21
C MET A 261 -38.39 16.74 3.99
N ASN A 262 -38.21 16.02 2.88
CA ASN A 262 -36.92 15.40 2.56
C ASN A 262 -35.84 16.46 2.31
N VAL A 263 -36.12 17.46 1.46
CA VAL A 263 -35.16 18.54 1.18
C VAL A 263 -34.76 19.25 2.48
N MET A 264 -35.73 19.63 3.33
CA MET A 264 -35.44 20.27 4.61
C MET A 264 -34.58 19.38 5.52
N SER A 265 -34.93 18.10 5.66
CA SER A 265 -34.20 17.17 6.53
C SER A 265 -32.77 16.95 6.04
N THR A 266 -32.59 16.70 4.74
CA THR A 266 -31.27 16.52 4.13
C THR A 266 -30.43 17.79 4.25
N THR A 267 -31.00 18.97 3.97
CA THR A 267 -30.28 20.25 4.14
C THR A 267 -29.83 20.44 5.59
N ILE A 268 -30.69 20.21 6.58
CA ILE A 268 -30.33 20.34 8.00
C ILE A 268 -29.19 19.38 8.36
N ILE A 269 -29.30 18.10 8.00
CA ILE A 269 -28.27 17.09 8.29
C ILE A 269 -26.95 17.46 7.63
N THR A 270 -26.96 17.81 6.34
CA THR A 270 -25.76 18.20 5.59
C THR A 270 -25.13 19.46 6.17
N THR A 271 -25.92 20.47 6.52
CA THR A 271 -25.38 21.70 7.15
C THR A 271 -24.73 21.39 8.50
N LEU A 272 -25.37 20.59 9.36
CA LEU A 272 -24.78 20.21 10.65
C LEU A 272 -23.48 19.41 10.47
N MET A 273 -23.45 18.48 9.52
CA MET A 273 -22.25 17.72 9.15
C MET A 273 -21.15 18.64 8.64
N LEU A 274 -21.45 19.54 7.70
CA LEU A 274 -20.48 20.49 7.16
C LEU A 274 -19.94 21.43 8.24
N MET A 275 -20.78 21.92 9.15
CA MET A 275 -20.34 22.75 10.28
C MET A 275 -19.40 21.97 11.20
N TYR A 276 -19.73 20.71 11.51
CA TYR A 276 -18.86 19.84 12.29
C TYR A 276 -17.51 19.64 11.58
N TYR A 277 -17.51 19.18 10.33
CA TYR A 277 -16.28 18.93 9.58
C TYR A 277 -15.45 20.19 9.36
N HIS A 278 -16.09 21.34 9.09
CA HIS A 278 -15.41 22.64 9.01
C HIS A 278 -14.71 22.98 10.33
N SER A 279 -15.34 22.70 11.48
CA SER A 279 -14.74 22.97 12.79
C SER A 279 -13.51 22.11 13.12
N ILE A 280 -13.37 20.95 12.45
CA ILE A 280 -12.24 20.02 12.61
C ILE A 280 -11.35 19.93 11.36
N TRP A 281 -11.58 20.78 10.36
CA TRP A 281 -10.98 20.64 9.02
C TRP A 281 -9.46 20.81 9.05
N GLY A 282 -8.94 21.74 9.85
CA GLY A 282 -7.49 21.96 9.99
C GLY A 282 -6.79 21.00 10.96
N SER A 283 -7.54 20.29 11.81
CA SER A 283 -7.00 19.34 12.80
C SER A 283 -7.18 17.87 12.41
N GLY A 284 -7.97 17.58 11.38
CA GLY A 284 -8.40 16.23 11.03
C GLY A 284 -9.45 15.68 12.01
N ALA A 285 -10.14 14.62 11.58
CA ALA A 285 -11.00 13.87 12.49
C ALA A 285 -10.17 13.21 13.60
N HIS A 286 -10.71 13.18 14.82
CA HIS A 286 -10.08 12.57 15.99
C HIS A 286 -8.75 13.22 16.44
N GLY A 287 -8.47 14.47 16.04
CA GLY A 287 -7.27 15.20 16.48
C GLY A 287 -5.97 14.77 15.78
N SER A 288 -6.09 14.12 14.62
CA SER A 288 -4.97 13.65 13.81
C SER A 288 -4.32 14.80 13.02
N HIS A 289 -3.56 15.64 13.72
CA HIS A 289 -2.72 16.66 13.10
C HIS A 289 -1.62 16.02 12.25
N LEU A 290 -1.30 16.65 11.11
CA LEU A 290 -0.18 16.27 10.25
C LEU A 290 1.17 16.37 11.00
N MET A 291 1.24 17.26 12.01
CA MET A 291 2.32 17.37 12.97
C MET A 291 1.94 16.61 14.26
N HIS A 292 2.59 15.48 14.54
CA HIS A 292 2.54 14.84 15.86
C HIS A 292 3.80 15.20 16.65
N GLY A 293 3.61 15.79 17.84
CA GLY A 293 4.68 16.15 18.78
C GLY A 293 4.41 17.51 19.45
N ARG A 294 4.49 17.58 20.79
CA ARG A 294 4.66 18.86 21.49
C ARG A 294 6.15 19.16 21.54
N LEU A 295 6.53 20.31 21.04
CA LEU A 295 7.91 20.74 21.01
C LEU A 295 8.34 21.32 22.36
N ALA A 296 9.63 21.17 22.67
CA ALA A 296 10.26 21.98 23.68
C ALA A 296 10.21 23.45 23.26
N SER A 297 9.94 24.36 24.22
CA SER A 297 9.80 25.79 23.93
C SER A 297 11.07 26.37 23.28
N GLY A 298 10.92 27.01 22.12
CA GLY A 298 12.00 27.79 21.48
C GLY A 298 12.68 27.16 20.27
N THR A 299 12.15 26.08 19.70
CA THR A 299 12.64 25.52 18.42
C THR A 299 11.95 26.20 17.24
N GLU A 300 12.73 26.87 16.37
CA GLU A 300 12.27 27.31 15.05
C GLU A 300 12.24 26.08 14.14
N LEU A 301 11.04 25.53 13.97
CA LEU A 301 10.83 24.35 13.16
C LEU A 301 10.38 24.74 11.76
N CYS A 302 10.78 23.91 10.80
CA CYS A 302 10.13 23.88 9.51
C CYS A 302 8.61 23.63 9.68
N GLU A 303 7.80 24.56 9.19
CA GLU A 303 6.36 24.46 9.08
C GLU A 303 5.99 24.11 7.64
N TRP A 304 5.02 23.21 7.46
CA TRP A 304 4.53 22.87 6.12
C TRP A 304 3.80 24.06 5.52
N ASP A 305 4.25 24.51 4.35
CA ASP A 305 3.61 25.59 3.59
C ASP A 305 2.37 25.04 2.85
N GLY A 306 1.17 25.40 3.31
CA GLY A 306 -0.08 25.07 2.62
C GLY A 306 -1.30 24.80 3.52
N ALA A 307 -2.46 24.66 2.89
CA ALA A 307 -3.69 24.27 3.57
C ALA A 307 -3.73 22.75 3.76
N ASN A 308 -3.72 22.31 5.03
CA ASN A 308 -3.86 20.90 5.36
C ASN A 308 -5.33 20.46 5.23
N ILE A 309 -5.67 19.69 4.20
CA ILE A 309 -7.02 19.18 3.90
C ILE A 309 -7.10 17.66 4.12
N PRO A 310 -7.45 17.18 5.32
CA PRO A 310 -7.43 15.77 5.69
C PRO A 310 -8.72 15.03 5.26
N PHE A 311 -9.32 15.39 4.12
CA PHE A 311 -10.66 14.89 3.76
C PHE A 311 -10.69 13.36 3.59
N VAL A 312 -9.58 12.76 3.15
CA VAL A 312 -9.42 11.30 3.04
C VAL A 312 -9.49 10.63 4.42
N ASP A 313 -9.01 11.30 5.46
CA ASP A 313 -9.04 10.82 6.85
C ASP A 313 -10.41 10.98 7.52
N LEU A 314 -11.34 11.69 6.87
CA LEU A 314 -12.74 11.80 7.34
C LEU A 314 -13.56 10.56 6.97
N LEU A 315 -13.07 9.75 6.02
CA LEU A 315 -13.76 8.53 5.59
C LEU A 315 -13.40 7.36 6.51
N PRO A 316 -14.38 6.57 6.99
CA PRO A 316 -14.09 5.35 7.73
C PRO A 316 -13.23 4.37 6.91
N ASN A 317 -12.51 3.47 7.58
CA ASN A 317 -11.79 2.40 6.91
C ASN A 317 -12.73 1.61 5.99
N TYR A 318 -12.22 1.17 4.83
CA TYR A 318 -12.97 0.47 3.80
C TYR A 318 -14.01 1.32 3.04
N VAL A 319 -14.18 2.61 3.37
CA VAL A 319 -15.15 3.51 2.72
C VAL A 319 -14.53 4.31 1.57
N GLN A 320 -13.19 4.45 1.52
CA GLN A 320 -12.55 5.22 0.45
C GLN A 320 -12.74 4.58 -0.93
N ASN A 321 -13.10 3.29 -0.97
CA ASN A 321 -13.40 2.62 -2.21
C ASN A 321 -14.45 1.53 -2.03
N PHE A 322 -15.68 1.84 -2.42
CA PHE A 322 -16.83 0.92 -2.41
C PHE A 322 -16.74 -0.18 -3.49
N TRP A 323 -15.68 -0.16 -4.30
CA TRP A 323 -15.41 -1.13 -5.37
C TRP A 323 -14.33 -2.16 -5.01
N THR A 324 -13.62 -2.01 -3.89
CA THR A 324 -12.57 -2.99 -3.46
C THR A 324 -13.12 -4.37 -3.17
N GLY A 325 -14.43 -4.47 -2.91
CA GLY A 325 -15.06 -5.72 -2.53
C GLY A 325 -14.59 -6.21 -1.16
N GLN A 326 -14.58 -7.53 -0.98
CA GLN A 326 -14.13 -8.15 0.25
C GLN A 326 -12.59 -8.22 0.28
N LEU A 327 -11.98 -7.53 1.24
CA LEU A 327 -10.52 -7.50 1.43
C LEU A 327 -9.96 -8.69 2.24
N SER A 328 -10.67 -9.82 2.25
CA SER A 328 -10.23 -11.03 2.94
C SER A 328 -10.16 -12.18 1.95
N CYS A 329 -9.08 -12.95 2.00
CA CYS A 329 -8.94 -14.15 1.19
C CYS A 329 -9.81 -15.29 1.73
N PRO A 330 -10.56 -16.00 0.86
CA PRO A 330 -11.27 -17.20 1.26
C PRO A 330 -10.27 -18.25 1.74
N ALA A 331 -10.41 -18.70 3.00
CA ALA A 331 -9.55 -19.75 3.53
C ALA A 331 -9.74 -21.05 2.73
N VAL A 332 -8.63 -21.68 2.36
CA VAL A 332 -8.67 -23.02 1.75
C VAL A 332 -8.90 -24.04 2.85
N SER A 333 -9.93 -24.87 2.68
CA SER A 333 -10.24 -26.00 3.56
C SER A 333 -10.21 -27.29 2.75
N GLY A 334 -10.09 -28.44 3.43
CA GLY A 334 -10.06 -29.73 2.74
C GLY A 334 -8.67 -30.27 2.43
N ILE A 335 -7.60 -29.59 2.85
CA ILE A 335 -6.22 -30.04 2.76
C ILE A 335 -5.46 -29.80 4.06
N GLU A 336 -4.78 -30.85 4.54
CA GLU A 336 -3.75 -30.78 5.56
C GLU A 336 -2.43 -31.18 4.91
N ALA A 337 -1.49 -30.25 4.82
CA ALA A 337 -0.18 -30.54 4.25
C ALA A 337 0.92 -29.87 5.07
N GLU A 338 2.03 -30.58 5.20
CA GLU A 338 3.21 -30.18 5.95
C GLU A 338 4.46 -30.59 5.16
N TRP A 339 5.44 -29.68 5.12
CA TRP A 339 6.79 -29.96 4.67
C TRP A 339 7.71 -29.83 5.88
N SER A 340 8.09 -30.96 6.46
CA SER A 340 8.81 -30.98 7.72
C SER A 340 10.26 -30.49 7.56
N TYR A 341 10.88 -30.16 8.70
CA TYR A 341 12.29 -29.75 8.77
C TYR A 341 13.23 -30.80 8.15
N ASP A 342 12.89 -32.09 8.27
CA ASP A 342 13.74 -33.21 7.82
C ASP A 342 13.60 -33.56 6.33
N GLY A 343 12.81 -32.84 5.53
CA GLY A 343 12.56 -33.25 4.14
C GLY A 343 11.14 -33.66 3.82
N ILE A 344 10.39 -34.09 4.84
CA ILE A 344 9.27 -35.00 4.60
C ILE A 344 8.02 -34.19 4.26
N LEU A 345 7.54 -34.36 3.03
CA LEU A 345 6.28 -33.83 2.55
C LEU A 345 5.17 -34.83 2.87
N THR A 346 4.16 -34.36 3.60
CA THR A 346 2.91 -35.08 3.86
C THR A 346 1.72 -34.29 3.31
N ILE A 347 0.81 -34.99 2.63
CA ILE A 347 -0.40 -34.40 2.05
C ILE A 347 -1.60 -35.27 2.37
N HIS A 348 -2.56 -34.68 3.07
CA HIS A 348 -3.81 -35.28 3.47
C HIS A 348 -4.98 -34.47 2.92
N CYS A 349 -5.56 -34.95 1.83
CA CYS A 349 -6.83 -34.41 1.33
C CYS A 349 -7.97 -34.90 2.21
N LEU A 350 -8.81 -33.99 2.72
CA LEU A 350 -9.86 -34.34 3.69
C LEU A 350 -11.17 -34.71 3.01
N SER A 351 -11.42 -34.22 1.80
CA SER A 351 -12.65 -34.48 1.05
C SER A 351 -12.90 -35.96 0.78
N THR A 352 -14.11 -36.41 1.09
CA THR A 352 -14.57 -37.77 0.80
C THR A 352 -14.84 -37.99 -0.68
N GLU A 353 -15.23 -36.94 -1.40
CA GLU A 353 -15.52 -37.01 -2.84
C GLU A 353 -14.23 -37.20 -3.64
N PHE A 354 -13.18 -36.44 -3.32
CA PHE A 354 -11.85 -36.63 -3.90
C PHE A 354 -11.27 -38.01 -3.60
N LYS A 355 -11.41 -38.51 -2.36
CA LYS A 355 -10.98 -39.87 -2.03
C LYS A 355 -11.74 -40.94 -2.82
N ALA A 356 -13.01 -40.70 -3.13
CA ALA A 356 -13.85 -41.63 -3.87
C ALA A 356 -13.64 -41.57 -5.40
N SER A 357 -13.15 -40.45 -5.94
CA SER A 357 -12.90 -40.29 -7.39
C SER A 357 -11.75 -41.17 -7.89
N GLY A 358 -10.84 -41.58 -7.00
CA GLY A 358 -9.63 -42.31 -7.36
C GLY A 358 -8.51 -41.42 -7.91
N GLU A 359 -8.71 -40.11 -7.95
CA GLU A 359 -7.66 -39.14 -8.23
C GLU A 359 -6.62 -39.13 -7.10
N ARG A 360 -5.39 -38.73 -7.44
CA ARG A 360 -4.28 -38.65 -6.48
C ARG A 360 -3.93 -37.20 -6.21
N PRO A 361 -3.58 -36.85 -4.96
CA PRO A 361 -3.03 -35.53 -4.69
C PRO A 361 -1.76 -35.30 -5.52
N THR A 362 -1.46 -34.05 -5.81
CA THR A 362 -0.22 -33.67 -6.49
C THR A 362 0.52 -32.62 -5.68
N TYR A 363 1.78 -32.40 -6.01
CA TYR A 363 2.52 -31.29 -5.47
C TYR A 363 3.39 -30.66 -6.55
N ASP A 364 3.47 -29.35 -6.52
CA ASP A 364 4.27 -28.54 -7.43
C ASP A 364 5.53 -28.12 -6.70
N VAL A 365 6.69 -28.47 -7.26
CA VAL A 365 7.99 -28.05 -6.77
C VAL A 365 8.34 -26.74 -7.47
N LEU A 366 8.45 -25.66 -6.69
CA LEU A 366 8.83 -24.36 -7.20
C LEU A 366 10.36 -24.23 -7.16
N PRO A 367 10.96 -23.68 -8.23
CA PRO A 367 12.41 -23.67 -8.36
C PRO A 367 13.07 -22.69 -7.39
N ASP A 368 14.23 -23.06 -6.85
CA ASP A 368 15.14 -22.12 -6.20
C ASP A 368 15.70 -21.13 -7.24
N THR A 369 15.49 -19.84 -6.97
CA THR A 369 15.89 -18.73 -7.84
C THR A 369 17.21 -18.09 -7.43
N LYS A 370 17.75 -18.39 -6.25
CA LYS A 370 18.95 -17.70 -5.71
C LYS A 370 20.13 -17.66 -6.69
N HIS A 371 20.34 -18.74 -7.43
CA HIS A 371 21.46 -18.89 -8.38
C HIS A 371 21.12 -18.57 -9.84
N TRP A 372 19.94 -18.02 -10.10
CA TRP A 372 19.56 -17.62 -11.46
C TRP A 372 20.25 -16.30 -11.83
N PRO A 373 20.70 -16.15 -13.09
CA PRO A 373 21.30 -14.90 -13.53
C PRO A 373 20.29 -13.75 -13.51
N ALA A 374 20.76 -12.52 -13.29
CA ALA A 374 19.91 -11.31 -13.30
C ALA A 374 19.05 -11.17 -14.58
N SER A 375 19.56 -11.59 -15.74
CA SER A 375 18.81 -11.59 -17.01
C SER A 375 17.61 -12.55 -17.03
N GLU A 376 17.53 -13.46 -16.06
CA GLU A 376 16.41 -14.36 -15.84
C GLU A 376 15.40 -13.88 -14.81
N LYS A 377 15.74 -12.85 -14.04
CA LYS A 377 14.89 -12.24 -13.01
C LYS A 377 14.29 -10.90 -13.44
N ILE A 378 14.16 -10.67 -14.75
CA ILE A 378 13.64 -9.40 -15.30
C ILE A 378 12.14 -9.29 -15.07
N MET A 379 11.72 -8.16 -14.50
CA MET A 379 10.32 -7.72 -14.34
C MET A 379 9.53 -7.99 -15.65
N HIS A 380 8.34 -8.59 -15.56
CA HIS A 380 7.47 -9.05 -16.68
C HIS A 380 7.78 -10.42 -17.32
N THR A 381 9.00 -10.95 -17.20
CA THR A 381 9.31 -12.30 -17.73
C THR A 381 9.62 -13.31 -16.64
N TYR A 382 9.87 -12.82 -15.43
CA TYR A 382 10.28 -13.65 -14.29
C TYR A 382 9.21 -14.69 -13.91
N ASN A 383 7.95 -14.26 -13.82
CA ASN A 383 6.80 -15.12 -13.55
C ASN A 383 6.69 -16.28 -14.55
N LYS A 384 6.83 -16.00 -15.85
CA LYS A 384 6.77 -17.01 -16.90
C LYS A 384 7.91 -18.02 -16.76
N LYS A 385 9.13 -17.53 -16.50
CA LYS A 385 10.33 -18.37 -16.30
C LYS A 385 10.22 -19.28 -15.07
N ILE A 386 9.57 -18.81 -14.01
CA ILE A 386 9.25 -19.62 -12.83
C ILE A 386 8.22 -20.68 -13.18
N VAL A 387 7.08 -20.28 -13.77
CA VAL A 387 6.00 -21.22 -14.11
C VAL A 387 6.46 -22.32 -15.07
N GLU A 388 7.31 -22.00 -16.05
CA GLU A 388 7.89 -22.98 -16.98
C GLU A 388 8.78 -24.02 -16.30
N ARG A 389 9.32 -23.72 -15.12
CA ARG A 389 10.21 -24.59 -14.35
C ARG A 389 9.53 -25.29 -13.18
N ILE A 390 8.25 -25.00 -12.92
CA ILE A 390 7.47 -25.71 -11.91
C ILE A 390 7.36 -27.18 -12.31
N GLN A 391 7.74 -28.07 -11.38
CA GLN A 391 7.63 -29.51 -11.59
C GLN A 391 6.46 -30.07 -10.80
N ARG A 392 5.37 -30.41 -11.50
CA ARG A 392 4.24 -31.13 -10.90
C ARG A 392 4.57 -32.60 -10.74
N ARG A 393 4.37 -33.14 -9.54
CA ARG A 393 4.58 -34.55 -9.19
C ARG A 393 3.34 -35.13 -8.52
N THR A 394 3.10 -36.43 -8.75
CA THR A 394 2.00 -37.15 -8.09
C THR A 394 2.42 -37.55 -6.67
N TYR A 395 1.58 -37.28 -5.69
CA TYR A 395 1.77 -37.72 -4.32
C TYR A 395 1.18 -39.12 -4.13
N ILE A 396 1.96 -40.01 -3.53
CA ILE A 396 1.57 -41.42 -3.30
C ILE A 396 1.61 -41.72 -1.80
N GLU A 397 2.72 -41.35 -1.18
CA GLU A 397 3.04 -41.57 0.23
C GLU A 397 3.99 -40.46 0.70
N PRO A 398 4.25 -40.33 2.02
CA PRO A 398 5.23 -39.38 2.53
C PRO A 398 6.55 -39.47 1.77
N VAL A 399 7.00 -38.35 1.21
CA VAL A 399 8.15 -38.29 0.31
C VAL A 399 9.14 -37.27 0.82
N VAL A 400 10.43 -37.60 0.74
CA VAL A 400 11.50 -36.67 1.06
C VAL A 400 11.72 -35.75 -0.14
N VAL A 401 11.47 -34.46 0.06
CA VAL A 401 11.81 -33.39 -0.88
C VAL A 401 12.87 -32.52 -0.21
N ASN A 402 14.09 -32.57 -0.74
CA ASN A 402 15.23 -31.79 -0.27
C ASN A 402 15.16 -30.35 -0.78
N ASP A 403 15.94 -29.45 -0.18
CA ASP A 403 16.00 -28.03 -0.57
C ASP A 403 16.79 -27.78 -1.86
N GLU A 404 17.62 -28.73 -2.31
CA GLU A 404 18.45 -28.49 -3.49
C GLU A 404 17.59 -28.24 -4.74
N GLY A 405 17.63 -27.00 -5.23
CA GLY A 405 16.81 -26.54 -6.35
C GLY A 405 15.33 -26.32 -6.03
N VAL A 406 14.93 -26.32 -4.75
CA VAL A 406 13.55 -26.19 -4.29
C VAL A 406 13.42 -25.02 -3.32
N GLU A 407 12.68 -23.98 -3.71
CA GLU A 407 12.40 -22.85 -2.82
C GLU A 407 11.15 -23.08 -1.98
N SER A 408 10.11 -23.65 -2.60
CA SER A 408 8.81 -23.87 -1.96
C SER A 408 8.01 -24.97 -2.67
N ILE A 409 6.95 -25.43 -2.02
CA ILE A 409 6.08 -26.48 -2.54
C ILE A 409 4.62 -26.02 -2.49
N ILE A 410 3.85 -26.30 -3.53
CA ILE A 410 2.38 -26.22 -3.48
C ILE A 410 1.83 -27.63 -3.36
N ALA A 411 1.14 -27.95 -2.28
CA ALA A 411 0.37 -29.18 -2.15
C ALA A 411 -1.02 -28.99 -2.77
N ASN A 412 -1.47 -29.94 -3.59
CA ASN A 412 -2.71 -29.86 -4.36
C ASN A 412 -3.59 -31.11 -4.12
N CYS A 413 -4.87 -30.89 -3.86
CA CYS A 413 -5.90 -31.93 -3.73
C CYS A 413 -6.91 -31.82 -4.89
N GLU A 414 -7.99 -31.08 -4.67
CA GLU A 414 -9.03 -30.77 -5.65
C GLU A 414 -8.69 -29.49 -6.41
N PRO A 415 -9.39 -29.18 -7.52
CA PRO A 415 -9.39 -27.83 -8.08
C PRO A 415 -9.64 -26.80 -6.98
N ASP A 416 -8.80 -25.76 -6.94
CA ASP A 416 -8.84 -24.67 -5.94
C ASP A 416 -8.54 -25.07 -4.48
N VAL A 417 -8.26 -26.36 -4.20
CA VAL A 417 -7.84 -26.83 -2.86
C VAL A 417 -6.34 -27.11 -2.86
N SER A 418 -5.58 -26.08 -2.50
CA SER A 418 -4.12 -26.11 -2.51
C SER A 418 -3.52 -25.25 -1.39
N LYS A 419 -2.29 -25.59 -0.99
CA LYS A 419 -1.58 -24.93 0.11
C LYS A 419 -0.11 -24.72 -0.25
N VAL A 420 0.37 -23.49 -0.08
CA VAL A 420 1.81 -23.16 -0.16
C VAL A 420 2.51 -23.64 1.10
N LEU A 421 3.65 -24.28 0.92
CA LEU A 421 4.51 -24.80 1.96
C LEU A 421 5.89 -24.20 1.78
N ILE A 422 6.29 -23.41 2.76
CA ILE A 422 7.61 -22.78 2.83
C ILE A 422 8.44 -23.53 3.87
N ARG A 423 9.72 -23.77 3.59
CA ARG A 423 10.65 -24.30 4.58
C ARG A 423 11.93 -23.49 4.56
N VAL A 424 12.47 -23.24 5.74
CA VAL A 424 13.82 -22.68 5.90
C VAL A 424 14.60 -23.67 6.77
N VAL A 425 15.70 -24.18 6.22
CA VAL A 425 16.58 -25.13 6.90
C VAL A 425 17.87 -24.43 7.30
N ARG A 426 18.38 -24.77 8.48
CA ARG A 426 19.68 -24.29 8.94
C ARG A 426 20.79 -24.90 8.07
N ASP A 427 21.32 -24.10 7.16
CA ASP A 427 22.38 -24.47 6.21
C ASP A 427 23.77 -24.49 6.88
N GLU A 428 24.42 -25.66 6.93
CA GLU A 428 25.76 -25.83 7.48
C GLU A 428 26.88 -25.20 6.63
N ALA A 429 26.71 -25.09 5.32
CA ALA A 429 27.70 -24.41 4.47
C ALA A 429 27.73 -22.90 4.79
N VAL A 430 26.56 -22.31 5.02
CA VAL A 430 26.42 -20.93 5.50
C VAL A 430 27.05 -20.77 6.88
N LEU A 431 26.83 -21.72 7.80
CA LEU A 431 27.47 -21.67 9.12
C LEU A 431 28.98 -21.79 9.04
N GLU A 432 29.52 -22.63 8.15
CA GLU A 432 30.96 -22.78 7.98
C GLU A 432 31.60 -21.50 7.42
N ARG A 433 30.91 -20.81 6.48
CA ARG A 433 31.31 -19.47 6.02
C ARG A 433 31.40 -18.49 7.18
N VAL A 434 30.37 -18.42 8.02
CA VAL A 434 30.34 -17.53 9.18
C VAL A 434 31.46 -17.86 10.17
N ARG A 435 31.62 -19.13 10.55
CA ARG A 435 32.71 -19.59 11.45
C ARG A 435 34.09 -19.26 10.89
N GLY A 436 34.29 -19.43 9.59
CA GLY A 436 35.54 -19.11 8.89
C GLY A 436 35.88 -17.61 8.96
N LEU A 437 34.90 -16.74 8.73
CA LEU A 437 35.05 -15.29 8.83
C LEU A 437 35.32 -14.84 10.28
N GLU A 438 34.62 -15.42 11.26
CA GLU A 438 34.88 -15.16 12.67
C GLU A 438 36.29 -15.55 13.08
N LYS A 439 36.75 -16.73 12.65
CA LYS A 439 38.13 -17.20 12.91
C LYS A 439 39.16 -16.26 12.29
N ALA A 440 39.00 -15.88 11.03
CA ALA A 440 39.90 -14.97 10.35
C ALA A 440 39.97 -13.60 11.05
N ARG A 441 38.83 -13.08 11.53
CA ARG A 441 38.78 -11.82 12.29
C ARG A 441 39.52 -11.92 13.63
N ARG A 442 39.37 -13.05 14.34
CA ARG A 442 40.11 -13.29 15.60
C ARG A 442 41.62 -13.36 15.36
N GLU A 443 42.05 -14.11 14.36
CA GLU A 443 43.47 -14.21 13.97
C GLU A 443 44.04 -12.84 13.57
N GLN A 444 43.27 -12.04 12.82
CA GLN A 444 43.66 -10.68 12.47
C GLN A 444 43.77 -9.77 13.71
N ALA A 445 42.81 -9.81 14.62
CA ALA A 445 42.86 -9.03 15.86
C ALA A 445 44.06 -9.41 16.72
N GLU A 446 44.32 -10.70 16.89
CA GLU A 446 45.50 -11.23 17.60
C GLU A 446 46.81 -10.77 16.95
N SER A 447 46.88 -10.69 15.61
CA SER A 447 48.09 -10.23 14.90
C SER A 447 48.38 -8.72 15.02
N ILE A 448 47.39 -7.93 15.43
CA ILE A 448 47.50 -6.46 15.58
C ILE A 448 47.82 -6.09 17.04
N MET A 449 47.66 -7.01 17.99
CA MET A 449 48.00 -6.79 19.40
C MET A 449 49.51 -6.61 19.58
N THR A 450 49.91 -5.59 20.36
CA THR A 450 51.32 -5.38 20.72
C THR A 450 51.76 -6.35 21.82
N GLU A 451 53.07 -6.62 21.95
CA GLU A 451 53.62 -7.47 23.04
C GLU A 451 53.17 -6.98 24.44
N ASP A 452 52.97 -5.67 24.63
CA ASP A 452 52.47 -5.10 25.87
C ASP A 452 50.99 -5.43 26.13
N GLN A 453 50.15 -5.41 25.09
CA GLN A 453 48.73 -5.79 25.17
C GLN A 453 48.56 -7.31 25.37
N GLU A 454 49.44 -8.10 24.78
CA GLU A 454 49.49 -9.55 24.97
C GLU A 454 49.86 -9.91 26.42
N GLN A 455 50.81 -9.18 27.03
CA GLN A 455 51.16 -9.33 28.45
C GLN A 455 50.04 -8.89 29.39
N GLU A 456 49.30 -7.83 29.05
CA GLU A 456 48.18 -7.34 29.85
C GLU A 456 46.99 -8.31 29.82
N LEU A 457 46.67 -8.88 28.63
CA LEU A 457 45.65 -9.93 28.50
C LEU A 457 46.07 -11.23 29.21
N ALA A 458 47.34 -11.62 29.11
CA ALA A 458 47.88 -12.76 29.85
C ALA A 458 47.87 -12.53 31.37
N ALA A 459 48.08 -11.30 31.85
CA ALA A 459 48.00 -10.96 33.26
C ALA A 459 46.54 -11.01 33.79
N VAL A 460 45.56 -10.61 32.97
CA VAL A 460 44.12 -10.74 33.28
C VAL A 460 43.72 -12.22 33.36
N LEU A 461 44.12 -13.04 32.38
CA LEU A 461 43.82 -14.47 32.35
C LEU A 461 44.52 -15.26 33.48
N ASN A 462 45.71 -14.83 33.90
CA ASN A 462 46.43 -15.47 35.01
C ASN A 462 45.89 -15.06 36.39
N ASN A 463 45.31 -13.87 36.54
CA ASN A 463 44.67 -13.42 37.80
C ASN A 463 43.32 -14.09 38.09
N GLU A 464 42.70 -14.79 37.11
CA GLU A 464 41.52 -15.62 37.36
C GLU A 464 41.83 -16.92 38.13
N THR A 465 43.11 -17.25 38.36
CA THR A 465 43.48 -18.47 39.10
C THR A 465 43.55 -18.33 40.62
N ASP A 466 43.44 -17.11 41.19
CA ASP A 466 43.54 -16.87 42.65
C ASP A 466 42.48 -15.93 43.26
N ALA A 467 41.31 -15.74 42.61
CA ALA A 467 40.20 -14.99 43.21
C ALA A 467 39.25 -15.90 44.03
N PRO A 468 38.94 -15.56 45.29
CA PRO A 468 38.01 -16.35 46.11
C PRO A 468 36.60 -16.30 45.53
N GLN A 469 35.94 -17.47 45.45
CA GLN A 469 34.57 -17.66 45.00
C GLN A 469 33.59 -16.69 45.70
N ASN A 470 33.30 -15.56 45.06
CA ASN A 470 32.17 -14.72 45.41
C ASN A 470 31.11 -14.92 44.31
N GLN A 471 30.07 -15.66 44.66
CA GLN A 471 28.89 -15.86 43.82
C GLN A 471 28.23 -14.49 43.57
N GLY A 472 28.18 -14.03 42.30
CA GLY A 472 27.37 -12.86 41.96
C GLY A 472 27.81 -12.01 40.76
N ALA A 473 28.94 -12.28 40.10
CA ALA A 473 29.27 -11.63 38.83
C ALA A 473 28.84 -12.56 37.67
N ALA A 474 27.81 -12.16 36.94
CA ALA A 474 27.48 -12.79 35.67
C ALA A 474 28.70 -12.67 34.76
N ALA A 475 29.23 -13.80 34.29
CA ALA A 475 30.23 -13.80 33.23
C ALA A 475 29.72 -12.91 32.08
N GLU A 476 30.49 -11.90 31.67
CA GLU A 476 30.19 -11.07 30.51
C GLU A 476 29.92 -12.00 29.33
N LYS A 477 28.69 -11.97 28.81
CA LYS A 477 28.36 -12.72 27.59
C LYS A 477 29.24 -12.18 26.47
N PRO A 478 29.83 -13.04 25.62
CA PRO A 478 30.65 -12.58 24.51
C PRO A 478 29.90 -11.55 23.68
N ASP A 479 30.63 -10.55 23.21
CA ASP A 479 30.11 -9.40 22.48
C ASP A 479 29.37 -9.85 21.20
N ARG A 480 28.06 -10.03 21.31
CA ARG A 480 27.23 -10.60 20.24
C ARG A 480 26.70 -9.46 19.37
N LYS A 481 27.04 -9.50 18.07
CA LYS A 481 26.47 -8.58 17.08
C LYS A 481 24.92 -8.61 17.13
N PRO A 482 24.24 -7.46 17.05
CA PRO A 482 22.79 -7.43 17.00
C PRO A 482 22.31 -8.05 15.69
N ASN A 483 21.15 -8.69 15.71
CA ASN A 483 20.45 -8.99 14.48
C ASN A 483 19.88 -7.70 13.88
N VAL A 484 19.74 -7.65 12.56
CA VAL A 484 19.19 -6.48 11.86
C VAL A 484 18.03 -6.94 10.98
N MET A 485 16.86 -6.35 11.19
CA MET A 485 15.67 -6.59 10.36
C MET A 485 15.23 -5.29 9.70
N VAL A 486 14.92 -5.35 8.41
CA VAL A 486 14.30 -4.25 7.67
C VAL A 486 12.94 -4.73 7.15
N LEU A 487 11.89 -4.11 7.66
CA LEU A 487 10.51 -4.25 7.19
C LEU A 487 10.21 -3.06 6.28
N PHE A 488 10.32 -3.29 4.98
CA PHE A 488 10.19 -2.29 3.93
C PHE A 488 8.77 -2.34 3.34
N MET A 489 8.02 -1.24 3.45
CA MET A 489 6.64 -1.14 2.97
C MET A 489 6.56 -0.08 1.88
N ASP A 490 6.32 -0.50 0.64
CA ASP A 490 6.28 0.43 -0.49
C ASP A 490 5.05 1.35 -0.43
N ALA A 491 5.28 2.63 -0.74
CA ALA A 491 4.24 3.66 -0.86
C ALA A 491 3.43 3.91 0.43
N VAL A 492 4.01 3.70 1.62
CA VAL A 492 3.35 3.94 2.91
C VAL A 492 3.81 5.24 3.56
N ALA A 493 2.95 6.26 3.49
CA ALA A 493 3.17 7.51 4.21
C ALA A 493 3.08 7.30 5.73
N ARG A 494 3.78 8.11 6.52
CA ARG A 494 3.73 8.05 8.00
C ARG A 494 2.31 8.03 8.52
N ARG A 495 1.47 8.92 8.02
CA ARG A 495 0.07 9.03 8.46
C ARG A 495 -0.77 7.83 8.00
N GLN A 496 -0.52 7.35 6.78
CA GLN A 496 -1.20 6.18 6.24
C GLN A 496 -0.93 4.95 7.10
N PHE A 497 0.31 4.76 7.58
CA PHE A 497 0.66 3.70 8.55
C PHE A 497 -0.27 3.72 9.77
N TYR A 498 -0.41 4.87 10.45
CA TYR A 498 -1.28 4.98 11.63
C TYR A 498 -2.77 4.79 11.34
N ARG A 499 -3.25 5.17 10.15
CA ARG A 499 -4.65 5.00 9.76
C ARG A 499 -4.99 3.56 9.38
N LYS A 500 -4.10 2.92 8.64
CA LYS A 500 -4.35 1.64 7.96
C LYS A 500 -3.75 0.45 8.71
N LEU A 501 -2.77 0.67 9.57
CA LEU A 501 -2.11 -0.36 10.38
C LEU A 501 -2.25 -0.05 11.88
N ALA A 502 -3.46 0.27 12.33
CA ALA A 502 -3.71 0.77 13.69
C ALA A 502 -3.37 -0.26 14.79
N LYS A 503 -3.57 -1.56 14.55
CA LYS A 503 -3.19 -2.61 15.52
C LYS A 503 -1.68 -2.77 15.56
N THR A 504 -1.03 -2.76 14.40
CA THR A 504 0.42 -2.82 14.29
C THR A 504 1.05 -1.63 14.99
N ALA A 505 0.57 -0.41 14.72
CA ALA A 505 1.01 0.80 15.39
C ALA A 505 0.87 0.68 16.92
N SER A 506 -0.27 0.17 17.41
CA SER A 506 -0.47 -0.05 18.84
C SER A 506 0.49 -1.08 19.43
N VAL A 507 0.83 -2.15 18.71
CA VAL A 507 1.81 -3.15 19.17
C VAL A 507 3.20 -2.51 19.19
N VAL A 508 3.62 -1.87 18.10
CA VAL A 508 4.93 -1.21 17.96
C VAL A 508 5.14 -0.18 19.06
N SER A 509 4.17 0.70 19.32
CA SER A 509 4.25 1.66 20.45
C SER A 509 4.31 0.95 21.80
N GLY A 510 3.66 -0.21 21.96
CA GLY A 510 3.71 -1.02 23.17
C GLY A 510 5.03 -1.78 23.37
N LEU A 511 5.86 -1.92 22.33
CA LEU A 511 7.20 -2.50 22.42
C LEU A 511 8.20 -1.54 23.06
N ASP A 512 7.93 -0.22 23.08
CA ASP A 512 8.76 0.74 23.80
C ASP A 512 8.69 0.48 25.31
N LYS A 513 9.80 -0.03 25.83
CA LYS A 513 10.02 -0.30 27.26
C LYS A 513 11.28 0.41 27.73
N SER A 514 11.65 1.52 27.09
CA SER A 514 12.79 2.36 27.46
C SER A 514 12.83 2.68 28.96
N ALA A 515 11.69 3.05 29.54
CA ALA A 515 11.55 3.33 30.98
C ALA A 515 11.76 2.11 31.90
N GLN A 516 11.67 0.87 31.37
CA GLN A 516 11.94 -0.37 32.08
C GLN A 516 13.27 -1.02 31.68
N GLY A 517 14.10 -0.34 30.89
CA GLY A 517 15.37 -0.87 30.37
C GLY A 517 15.19 -1.96 29.29
N GLY A 518 14.02 -2.04 28.66
CA GLY A 518 13.73 -2.92 27.53
C GLY A 518 13.99 -2.26 26.17
N PRO A 519 13.44 -2.80 25.08
CA PRO A 519 13.56 -2.21 23.74
C PRO A 519 13.12 -0.75 23.70
N GLN A 520 13.77 0.06 22.86
CA GLN A 520 13.49 1.48 22.69
C GLN A 520 12.93 1.72 21.28
N LEU A 521 11.79 2.39 21.18
CA LEU A 521 11.21 2.82 19.90
C LEU A 521 11.63 4.24 19.60
N HIS A 522 12.13 4.48 18.39
CA HIS A 522 12.43 5.79 17.86
C HIS A 522 11.65 6.04 16.57
N GLU A 523 10.93 7.15 16.49
CA GLU A 523 10.15 7.52 15.32
C GLU A 523 10.70 8.76 14.65
N PHE A 524 10.93 8.70 13.33
CA PHE A 524 11.53 9.80 12.58
C PHE A 524 10.44 10.59 11.87
N PHE A 525 10.02 11.69 12.49
CA PHE A 525 8.84 12.46 12.07
C PHE A 525 9.07 13.25 10.78
N ARG A 526 10.34 13.49 10.42
CA ARG A 526 10.77 14.22 9.22
C ARG A 526 11.64 13.36 8.33
N TYR A 527 11.37 12.07 8.28
CA TYR A 527 11.91 11.23 7.24
C TYR A 527 11.29 11.61 5.89
N HIS A 528 12.14 11.90 4.92
CA HIS A 528 11.77 12.55 3.69
C HIS A 528 12.24 11.78 2.47
N ALA A 529 11.36 11.67 1.47
CA ALA A 529 11.70 11.08 0.18
C ALA A 529 12.69 11.98 -0.59
N VAL A 530 13.63 11.36 -1.30
CA VAL A 530 14.65 12.02 -2.14
C VAL A 530 14.32 11.93 -3.63
N GLY A 531 13.26 11.21 -3.99
CA GLY A 531 12.75 11.12 -5.35
C GLY A 531 11.27 10.77 -5.40
N PHE A 532 10.73 10.69 -6.62
CA PHE A 532 9.30 10.53 -6.84
C PHE A 532 8.76 9.12 -6.51
N ASN A 533 9.55 8.08 -6.78
CA ASN A 533 9.12 6.69 -6.71
C ASN A 533 10.20 5.81 -6.07
N THR A 534 9.95 4.51 -6.07
CA THR A 534 10.82 3.48 -5.51
C THR A 534 12.26 3.55 -6.00
N ASP A 535 12.52 3.95 -7.24
CA ASP A 535 13.84 3.86 -7.86
C ASP A 535 14.91 4.66 -7.11
N ALA A 536 14.76 5.98 -7.06
CA ALA A 536 15.71 6.86 -6.38
C ALA A 536 15.75 6.60 -4.86
N ASN A 537 14.58 6.40 -4.24
CA ASN A 537 14.48 6.25 -2.79
C ASN A 537 15.10 4.92 -2.29
N SER A 538 14.84 3.81 -2.98
CA SER A 538 15.44 2.51 -2.66
C SER A 538 16.94 2.51 -2.93
N ARG A 539 17.39 3.05 -4.07
CA ARG A 539 18.82 3.15 -4.39
C ARG A 539 19.60 3.88 -3.31
N VAL A 540 19.08 5.00 -2.81
CA VAL A 540 19.78 5.76 -1.76
C VAL A 540 19.99 4.91 -0.50
N VAL A 541 19.00 4.13 -0.09
CA VAL A 541 19.12 3.23 1.07
C VAL A 541 20.07 2.07 0.78
N TYR A 542 20.03 1.51 -0.43
CA TYR A 542 20.80 0.32 -0.78
C TYR A 542 22.27 0.64 -1.05
N THR A 543 22.55 1.73 -1.74
CA THR A 543 23.87 2.01 -2.36
C THR A 543 24.38 3.44 -2.12
N ASN A 544 23.72 4.23 -1.28
CA ASN A 544 24.08 5.62 -0.96
C ASN A 544 23.99 6.60 -2.14
N THR A 545 23.20 6.32 -3.17
CA THR A 545 23.07 7.22 -4.33
C THR A 545 21.69 7.08 -4.97
N PRO A 546 21.07 8.16 -5.48
CA PRO A 546 19.79 8.07 -6.19
C PRO A 546 19.99 7.72 -7.67
N TYR A 547 21.23 7.64 -8.14
CA TYR A 547 21.58 7.45 -9.54
C TYR A 547 22.35 6.14 -9.75
N GLN A 548 22.12 5.50 -10.90
CA GLN A 548 22.98 4.41 -11.33
C GLN A 548 24.42 4.92 -11.53
N GLN A 549 25.39 4.15 -11.02
CA GLN A 549 26.81 4.48 -11.09
C GLN A 549 27.53 3.62 -12.12
N ASP A 550 28.66 4.10 -12.63
CA ASP A 550 29.61 3.31 -13.44
C ASP A 550 31.03 3.44 -12.81
N PRO A 551 31.57 2.38 -12.19
CA PRO A 551 30.95 1.06 -12.01
C PRO A 551 29.75 1.10 -11.04
N PRO A 552 28.82 0.13 -11.13
CA PRO A 552 27.67 0.07 -10.24
C PRO A 552 28.06 0.00 -8.76
N ALA A 553 27.34 0.74 -7.93
CA ALA A 553 27.53 0.71 -6.48
C ALA A 553 26.98 -0.59 -5.89
N LEU A 554 27.73 -1.15 -4.93
CA LEU A 554 27.37 -2.39 -4.26
C LEU A 554 26.37 -2.12 -3.13
N PRO A 555 25.43 -3.04 -2.87
CA PRO A 555 24.39 -2.82 -1.88
C PRO A 555 24.82 -3.19 -0.46
N VAL A 556 24.19 -2.58 0.53
CA VAL A 556 24.55 -2.72 1.95
C VAL A 556 24.43 -4.15 2.51
N TRP A 557 23.58 -5.01 1.96
CA TRP A 557 23.52 -6.41 2.41
C TRP A 557 24.76 -7.23 2.04
N LYS A 558 25.56 -6.79 1.06
CA LYS A 558 26.91 -7.33 0.83
C LYS A 558 27.78 -7.13 2.07
N ASP A 559 27.74 -5.93 2.66
CA ASP A 559 28.53 -5.61 3.85
C ASP A 559 28.14 -6.52 5.03
N PHE A 560 26.84 -6.78 5.21
CA PHE A 560 26.37 -7.76 6.20
C PHE A 560 26.87 -9.18 5.91
N HIS A 561 26.74 -9.63 4.65
CA HIS A 561 27.20 -10.96 4.24
C HIS A 561 28.69 -11.15 4.55
N GLU A 562 29.54 -10.20 4.14
CA GLU A 562 30.99 -10.23 4.36
C GLU A 562 31.37 -10.05 5.84
N ALA A 563 30.53 -9.36 6.62
CA ALA A 563 30.74 -9.21 8.04
C ALA A 563 30.39 -10.45 8.88
N GLY A 564 29.99 -11.55 8.25
CA GLY A 564 29.65 -12.82 8.89
C GLY A 564 28.21 -12.89 9.40
N TYR A 565 27.30 -12.07 8.87
CA TYR A 565 25.88 -12.27 9.10
C TYR A 565 25.32 -13.34 8.18
N ILE A 566 24.29 -14.03 8.66
CA ILE A 566 23.42 -14.83 7.82
C ILE A 566 22.39 -13.90 7.18
N THR A 567 22.36 -13.84 5.85
CA THR A 567 21.54 -12.87 5.11
C THR A 567 20.30 -13.52 4.50
N SER A 568 19.14 -12.89 4.67
CA SER A 568 17.87 -13.35 4.09
C SER A 568 17.08 -12.23 3.45
N ARG A 569 16.38 -12.54 2.35
CA ARG A 569 15.38 -11.66 1.75
C ARG A 569 14.07 -12.38 1.43
N VAL A 570 12.98 -11.64 1.49
CA VAL A 570 11.68 -12.01 0.90
C VAL A 570 11.03 -10.77 0.32
N GLU A 571 10.47 -10.93 -0.87
CA GLU A 571 9.78 -9.88 -1.61
C GLU A 571 8.41 -10.43 -2.01
N ASP A 572 7.33 -9.82 -1.54
CA ASP A 572 5.96 -10.29 -1.75
C ASP A 572 5.38 -9.91 -3.13
N ASN A 573 6.28 -9.61 -4.07
CA ASN A 573 6.04 -9.30 -5.47
C ASN A 573 6.92 -10.21 -6.35
N CYS A 574 6.47 -10.53 -7.57
CA CYS A 574 7.26 -11.34 -8.51
C CYS A 574 8.33 -10.52 -9.23
N GLU A 575 9.35 -10.13 -8.49
CA GLU A 575 10.44 -9.29 -8.97
C GLU A 575 11.68 -9.60 -8.16
N ASP A 576 12.87 -9.40 -8.74
CA ASP A 576 14.08 -9.21 -7.94
C ASP A 576 14.28 -7.71 -7.72
N TRP A 577 13.62 -7.21 -6.68
CA TRP A 577 13.54 -5.79 -6.36
C TRP A 577 14.94 -5.19 -6.28
N SER A 578 15.81 -5.84 -5.51
CA SER A 578 17.16 -5.32 -5.33
C SER A 578 17.98 -5.32 -6.62
N THR A 579 17.89 -6.34 -7.48
CA THR A 579 18.59 -6.36 -8.77
C THR A 579 18.06 -5.27 -9.69
N GLN A 580 16.73 -5.11 -9.77
CA GLN A 580 16.07 -4.09 -10.58
C GLN A 580 16.60 -2.69 -10.24
N TYR A 581 16.64 -2.34 -8.95
CA TYR A 581 17.01 -1.00 -8.53
C TYR A 581 18.50 -0.82 -8.24
N THR A 582 19.33 -1.85 -8.16
CA THR A 582 20.79 -1.68 -8.09
C THR A 582 21.45 -1.77 -9.47
N GLY A 583 20.83 -2.48 -10.42
CA GLY A 583 21.37 -2.74 -11.75
C GLY A 583 22.47 -3.81 -11.78
N ILE A 584 22.63 -4.58 -10.70
CA ILE A 584 23.59 -5.68 -10.58
C ILE A 584 22.95 -6.90 -9.94
N GLU A 585 23.59 -8.06 -10.08
CA GLU A 585 23.14 -9.30 -9.45
C GLU A 585 23.46 -9.30 -7.95
N THR A 586 22.41 -9.38 -7.13
CA THR A 586 22.46 -9.20 -5.68
C THR A 586 22.21 -10.49 -4.90
N SER A 587 21.58 -11.49 -5.52
CA SER A 587 21.20 -12.77 -4.88
C SER A 587 22.38 -13.51 -4.27
N GLN A 588 23.58 -13.37 -4.85
CA GLN A 588 24.82 -13.95 -4.32
C GLN A 588 25.18 -13.48 -2.89
N TYR A 589 24.64 -12.33 -2.46
CA TYR A 589 24.87 -11.77 -1.13
C TYR A 589 23.77 -12.15 -0.13
N PHE A 590 22.79 -12.93 -0.55
CA PHE A 590 21.73 -13.49 0.32
C PHE A 590 21.96 -14.98 0.51
N ASP A 591 22.08 -15.43 1.76
CA ASP A 591 22.15 -16.86 2.06
C ASP A 591 20.80 -17.55 1.82
N HIS A 592 19.69 -16.85 2.09
CA HIS A 592 18.32 -17.33 1.90
C HIS A 592 17.47 -16.33 1.10
N GLU A 593 16.63 -16.84 0.20
CA GLU A 593 15.71 -16.07 -0.64
C GLU A 593 14.34 -16.76 -0.68
N LEU A 594 13.27 -15.98 -0.83
CA LEU A 594 11.95 -16.48 -1.21
C LEU A 594 11.29 -15.53 -2.22
N GLN A 595 11.12 -15.98 -3.46
CA GLN A 595 10.47 -15.20 -4.53
C GLN A 595 9.45 -15.99 -5.36
N SER A 596 9.69 -17.28 -5.61
CA SER A 596 8.90 -18.09 -6.53
C SER A 596 7.40 -18.23 -6.22
N PRO A 597 6.91 -18.30 -4.95
CA PRO A 597 5.48 -18.37 -4.69
C PRO A 597 4.72 -17.13 -5.18
N PHE A 598 5.37 -15.97 -5.14
CA PHE A 598 4.77 -14.68 -5.48
C PHE A 598 4.65 -14.48 -7.00
N CYS A 599 5.19 -15.41 -7.78
CA CYS A 599 5.13 -15.44 -9.23
C CYS A 599 4.00 -16.31 -9.80
N LEU A 600 3.18 -16.91 -8.93
CA LEU A 600 2.16 -17.86 -9.33
C LEU A 600 0.96 -17.20 -10.00
N PRO A 601 0.32 -17.85 -11.01
CA PRO A 601 -0.77 -17.27 -11.79
C PRO A 601 -1.96 -16.66 -11.01
N PRO A 602 -2.38 -17.19 -9.84
CA PRO A 602 -3.47 -16.58 -9.07
C PRO A 602 -3.17 -15.15 -8.59
N TYR A 603 -1.89 -14.83 -8.39
CA TYR A 603 -1.43 -13.50 -8.00
C TYR A 603 -0.78 -12.74 -9.16
N TYR A 604 -0.18 -13.45 -10.11
CA TYR A 604 0.55 -12.85 -11.23
C TYR A 604 0.13 -13.49 -12.55
N ALA A 605 -1.00 -13.01 -13.10
CA ALA A 605 -1.61 -13.57 -14.30
C ALA A 605 -0.63 -13.64 -15.49
N LEU A 606 -0.66 -14.76 -16.24
CA LEU A 606 0.22 -14.99 -17.39
C LEU A 606 -0.38 -14.49 -18.71
N ASP A 607 -1.71 -14.44 -18.79
CA ASP A 607 -2.50 -14.18 -19.99
C ASP A 607 -3.14 -12.77 -20.00
N LYS A 608 -2.94 -12.01 -18.93
CA LYS A 608 -3.46 -10.65 -18.72
C LYS A 608 -2.38 -9.72 -18.21
N ASN A 609 -2.69 -8.44 -18.07
CA ASN A 609 -1.84 -7.49 -17.37
C ASN A 609 -1.88 -7.76 -15.85
N PRO A 610 -0.79 -8.23 -15.21
CA PRO A 610 -0.78 -8.49 -13.77
C PRO A 610 -0.68 -7.19 -12.95
N PHE A 611 -0.46 -6.04 -13.57
CA PHE A 611 -0.31 -4.74 -12.90
C PHE A 611 -1.59 -3.90 -12.98
N SER A 612 -2.73 -4.55 -13.10
CA SER A 612 -4.03 -3.86 -13.13
C SER A 612 -4.48 -3.48 -11.72
N ASN A 613 -5.43 -2.56 -11.63
CA ASN A 613 -6.09 -2.17 -10.40
C ASN A 613 -7.04 -3.25 -9.87
N PHE A 614 -7.47 -4.24 -10.66
CA PHE A 614 -8.40 -5.28 -10.20
C PHE A 614 -7.81 -6.69 -10.13
N GLU A 615 -6.60 -6.90 -10.63
CA GLU A 615 -5.88 -8.17 -10.56
C GLU A 615 -4.38 -7.91 -10.36
N GLY A 616 -3.77 -8.69 -9.47
CA GLY A 616 -2.33 -8.79 -9.23
C GLY A 616 -1.71 -7.82 -8.21
N PRO A 617 -0.37 -7.66 -8.20
CA PRO A 617 0.37 -6.95 -7.15
C PRO A 617 0.01 -5.48 -6.96
N TYR A 618 -0.61 -4.80 -7.94
CA TYR A 618 -1.03 -3.39 -7.79
C TYR A 618 -2.54 -3.24 -7.66
N SER A 619 -3.23 -4.35 -7.42
CA SER A 619 -4.68 -4.35 -7.30
C SER A 619 -5.13 -3.64 -6.02
N ILE A 620 -6.27 -2.96 -6.13
CA ILE A 620 -7.06 -2.36 -5.05
C ILE A 620 -7.97 -3.38 -4.34
N VAL A 621 -8.02 -4.64 -4.81
CA VAL A 621 -8.77 -5.73 -4.17
C VAL A 621 -7.84 -6.63 -3.35
N ALA A 622 -8.41 -7.61 -2.64
CA ALA A 622 -7.63 -8.59 -1.87
C ALA A 622 -6.62 -9.32 -2.77
N ARG A 623 -5.37 -9.37 -2.34
CA ARG A 623 -4.28 -10.09 -3.02
C ARG A 623 -4.11 -11.44 -2.33
N CYS A 624 -4.60 -12.48 -2.99
CA CYS A 624 -4.71 -13.79 -2.40
C CYS A 624 -3.77 -14.80 -3.06
N LEU A 625 -3.10 -15.58 -2.23
CA LEU A 625 -2.30 -16.70 -2.66
C LEU A 625 -2.67 -17.92 -1.82
N HIS A 626 -3.27 -18.92 -2.47
CA HIS A 626 -3.63 -20.22 -1.86
C HIS A 626 -4.35 -20.12 -0.50
N GLY A 627 -5.31 -19.20 -0.39
CA GLY A 627 -6.21 -19.08 0.75
C GLY A 627 -5.79 -18.10 1.84
N ALA A 628 -4.68 -17.40 1.67
CA ALA A 628 -4.22 -16.34 2.57
C ALA A 628 -3.85 -15.09 1.76
N ASN A 629 -3.70 -13.95 2.46
CA ASN A 629 -3.11 -12.77 1.84
C ASN A 629 -1.65 -13.05 1.50
N VAL A 630 -1.12 -12.32 0.51
CA VAL A 630 0.25 -12.52 0.03
C VAL A 630 1.31 -12.26 1.11
N HIS A 631 1.24 -11.15 1.86
CA HIS A 631 2.15 -10.89 3.00
C HIS A 631 2.18 -11.98 4.06
N THR A 632 1.10 -12.75 4.24
CA THR A 632 1.06 -13.82 5.26
C THR A 632 2.16 -14.85 5.02
N HIS A 633 2.41 -15.20 3.75
CA HIS A 633 3.47 -16.12 3.35
C HIS A 633 4.87 -15.53 3.55
N ALA A 634 5.04 -14.24 3.25
CA ALA A 634 6.30 -13.53 3.47
C ALA A 634 6.66 -13.44 4.96
N LEU A 635 5.70 -13.06 5.82
CA LEU A 635 5.89 -13.03 7.28
C LEU A 635 6.15 -14.42 7.87
N GLU A 636 5.50 -15.47 7.34
CA GLU A 636 5.78 -16.86 7.73
C GLU A 636 7.22 -17.27 7.40
N TYR A 637 7.71 -16.92 6.21
CA TYR A 637 9.11 -17.16 5.84
C TYR A 637 10.07 -16.42 6.78
N MET A 638 9.78 -15.16 7.09
CA MET A 638 10.62 -14.36 7.98
C MET A 638 10.75 -14.99 9.37
N ASP A 639 9.63 -15.41 9.96
CA ASP A 639 9.58 -16.11 11.25
C ASP A 639 10.37 -17.42 11.21
N LYS A 640 10.21 -18.23 10.15
CA LYS A 640 10.95 -19.50 9.99
C LYS A 640 12.45 -19.30 9.90
N PHE A 641 12.90 -18.32 9.10
CA PHE A 641 14.31 -17.99 8.99
C PHE A 641 14.91 -17.59 10.34
N ARG A 642 14.23 -16.71 11.08
CA ARG A 642 14.70 -16.23 12.37
C ARG A 642 14.86 -17.36 13.38
N ARG A 643 13.94 -18.33 13.37
CA ARG A 643 13.97 -19.52 14.23
C ARG A 643 15.01 -20.55 13.82
N ALA A 644 15.40 -20.60 12.54
CA ALA A 644 16.45 -21.49 12.06
C ALA A 644 17.86 -21.08 12.56
N TYR A 645 18.07 -19.79 12.86
CA TYR A 645 19.36 -19.23 13.24
C TYR A 645 19.34 -18.46 14.59
N PRO A 646 19.00 -19.12 15.72
CA PRO A 646 18.86 -18.44 17.00
C PRO A 646 20.19 -17.98 17.61
N ASP A 647 21.32 -18.57 17.19
CA ASP A 647 22.64 -18.38 17.82
C ASP A 647 23.60 -17.52 16.99
N GLN A 648 23.24 -17.19 15.75
CA GLN A 648 24.09 -16.44 14.82
C GLN A 648 23.53 -15.04 14.60
N PRO A 649 24.37 -14.04 14.28
CA PRO A 649 23.87 -12.75 13.83
C PRO A 649 23.28 -12.90 12.42
N TRP A 650 22.12 -12.29 12.19
CA TRP A 650 21.45 -12.32 10.89
C TRP A 650 20.98 -10.94 10.46
N PHE A 651 20.96 -10.74 9.14
CA PHE A 651 20.35 -9.60 8.47
C PHE A 651 19.17 -10.12 7.65
N GLN A 652 18.00 -9.53 7.82
CA GLN A 652 16.81 -9.93 7.08
C GLN A 652 16.06 -8.73 6.50
N MET A 653 15.79 -8.78 5.20
CA MET A 653 14.98 -7.82 4.46
C MET A 653 13.63 -8.44 4.10
N GLY A 654 12.53 -7.84 4.52
CA GLY A 654 11.18 -8.17 4.05
C GLY A 654 10.58 -6.96 3.34
N SER A 655 10.24 -7.13 2.06
CA SER A 655 9.63 -6.08 1.23
C SER A 655 8.17 -6.40 0.93
N PHE A 656 7.29 -5.42 1.17
CA PHE A 656 5.84 -5.55 1.15
C PHE A 656 5.21 -4.51 0.21
N ILE A 657 4.35 -4.97 -0.70
CA ILE A 657 3.76 -4.16 -1.77
C ILE A 657 2.30 -3.74 -1.48
N GLU A 658 1.73 -4.07 -0.32
CA GLU A 658 0.33 -3.76 0.05
C GLU A 658 -0.03 -2.27 -0.01
N GLY A 659 0.95 -1.38 0.15
CA GLY A 659 0.75 0.07 0.03
C GLY A 659 0.70 0.58 -1.42
N HIS A 660 1.21 -0.19 -2.39
CA HIS A 660 1.33 0.19 -3.79
C HIS A 660 -0.01 0.03 -4.55
N GLU A 661 -1.02 0.79 -4.15
CA GLU A 661 -2.30 0.91 -4.86
C GLU A 661 -3.05 2.19 -4.52
N GLY A 662 -3.86 2.69 -5.44
CA GLY A 662 -4.38 4.07 -5.42
C GLY A 662 -5.37 4.43 -4.32
N THR A 663 -5.82 3.49 -3.50
CA THR A 663 -6.84 3.70 -2.48
C THR A 663 -6.28 3.67 -1.06
N GLY A 664 -5.10 3.07 -0.86
CA GLY A 664 -4.51 2.81 0.45
C GLY A 664 -5.33 1.86 1.34
N GLU A 665 -6.33 1.16 0.81
CA GLU A 665 -7.18 0.23 1.54
C GLU A 665 -6.57 -1.17 1.64
N VAL A 666 -5.78 -1.62 0.65
CA VAL A 666 -5.19 -2.98 0.69
C VAL A 666 -4.18 -3.12 1.82
N LEU A 667 -3.51 -2.04 2.20
CA LEU A 667 -2.65 -1.98 3.38
C LEU A 667 -3.33 -2.45 4.67
N LEU A 668 -4.65 -2.25 4.83
CA LEU A 668 -5.39 -2.73 6.01
C LEU A 668 -5.36 -4.26 6.17
N THR A 669 -5.16 -4.99 5.08
CA THR A 669 -5.14 -6.46 5.11
C THR A 669 -3.97 -7.01 5.92
N MET A 670 -2.86 -6.26 5.99
CA MET A 670 -1.64 -6.64 6.71
C MET A 670 -1.68 -6.33 8.21
N ASP A 671 -2.62 -5.49 8.68
CA ASP A 671 -2.60 -4.96 10.06
C ASP A 671 -2.61 -6.05 11.14
N ASN A 672 -3.39 -7.13 10.96
CA ASN A 672 -3.43 -8.21 11.94
C ASN A 672 -2.16 -9.07 11.91
N ASP A 673 -1.69 -9.41 10.72
CA ASP A 673 -0.60 -10.36 10.53
C ASP A 673 0.72 -9.74 10.95
N LEU A 674 0.96 -8.48 10.60
CA LEU A 674 2.15 -7.74 11.04
C LEU A 674 2.12 -7.45 12.54
N ALA A 675 0.97 -7.07 13.12
CA ALA A 675 0.84 -6.93 14.58
C ALA A 675 1.18 -8.24 15.31
N LYS A 676 0.70 -9.38 14.79
CA LYS A 676 0.99 -10.71 15.34
C LYS A 676 2.46 -11.07 15.18
N PHE A 677 3.08 -10.76 14.04
CA PHE A 677 4.50 -10.97 13.79
C PHE A 677 5.36 -10.20 14.81
N MET A 678 5.13 -8.89 14.95
CA MET A 678 5.85 -8.04 15.90
C MET A 678 5.66 -8.50 17.35
N LYS A 679 4.43 -8.91 17.71
CA LYS A 679 4.15 -9.45 19.05
C LYS A 679 4.85 -10.79 19.29
N GLY A 680 4.92 -11.66 18.27
CA GLY A 680 5.63 -12.93 18.34
C GLY A 680 7.12 -12.76 18.62
N MET A 681 7.75 -11.74 18.04
CA MET A 681 9.15 -11.38 18.31
C MET A 681 9.38 -10.92 19.76
N GLU A 682 8.41 -10.24 20.36
CA GLU A 682 8.47 -9.92 21.78
C GLU A 682 8.35 -11.19 22.65
N ASP A 683 7.38 -12.05 22.33
CA ASP A 683 7.02 -13.21 23.13
C ASP A 683 8.11 -14.30 23.14
N ASP A 684 8.89 -14.44 22.05
CA ASP A 684 9.97 -15.42 21.93
C ASP A 684 11.37 -14.88 22.34
N GLY A 685 11.45 -13.60 22.74
CA GLY A 685 12.70 -12.94 23.14
C GLY A 685 13.59 -12.47 22.00
N THR A 686 13.11 -12.50 20.74
CA THR A 686 13.78 -11.84 19.59
C THR A 686 14.21 -10.42 19.91
N LEU A 687 13.32 -9.71 20.61
CA LEU A 687 13.41 -8.33 21.10
C LEU A 687 14.79 -7.94 21.63
N GLU A 688 15.40 -8.88 22.35
CA GLU A 688 16.55 -8.62 23.22
C GLU A 688 17.84 -8.32 22.46
N ASN A 689 17.95 -8.73 21.20
CA ASN A 689 19.16 -8.57 20.39
C ASN A 689 18.85 -8.25 18.92
N THR A 690 17.71 -7.62 18.62
CA THR A 690 17.32 -7.32 17.22
C THR A 690 17.02 -5.84 17.07
N ILE A 691 17.73 -5.19 16.15
CA ILE A 691 17.40 -3.85 15.67
C ILE A 691 16.42 -4.01 14.51
N ILE A 692 15.30 -3.29 14.56
CA ILE A 692 14.27 -3.35 13.51
C ILE A 692 14.09 -1.97 12.91
N PHE A 693 14.24 -1.88 11.60
CA PHE A 693 13.85 -0.72 10.79
C PHE A 693 12.49 -1.03 10.19
N MET A 694 11.46 -0.29 10.58
CA MET A 694 10.17 -0.30 9.88
C MET A 694 10.10 0.95 9.03
N MET A 695 10.17 0.80 7.71
CA MET A 695 10.34 1.92 6.81
C MET A 695 9.52 1.80 5.53
N ALA A 696 9.26 2.94 4.91
CA ALA A 696 8.80 3.06 3.54
C ALA A 696 9.84 3.85 2.73
N ASP A 697 9.77 3.81 1.42
CA ASP A 697 10.62 4.59 0.52
C ASP A 697 10.01 5.95 0.17
N HIS A 698 8.70 5.98 -0.04
CA HIS A 698 7.88 7.15 -0.25
C HIS A 698 6.45 6.87 0.26
N GLY A 699 5.59 7.89 0.29
CA GLY A 699 4.16 7.72 0.53
C GLY A 699 3.36 7.45 -0.74
N LEU A 700 2.04 7.29 -0.62
CA LEU A 700 1.20 6.91 -1.75
C LEU A 700 1.08 8.02 -2.81
N HIS A 701 1.51 7.74 -4.05
CA HIS A 701 1.32 8.64 -5.19
C HIS A 701 0.34 8.15 -6.27
N MET A 702 -0.19 6.92 -6.16
CA MET A 702 -1.02 6.30 -7.22
C MET A 702 -2.54 6.56 -7.12
N GLY A 703 -2.99 7.68 -6.54
CA GLY A 703 -4.40 7.82 -6.18
C GLY A 703 -4.96 9.24 -6.22
N ILE A 704 -6.28 9.33 -6.03
CA ILE A 704 -7.01 10.61 -6.01
C ILE A 704 -6.52 11.54 -4.89
N ASN A 705 -6.04 10.98 -3.77
CA ASN A 705 -5.51 11.77 -2.66
C ASN A 705 -4.29 12.58 -3.11
N PHE A 706 -3.32 11.90 -3.74
CA PHE A 706 -2.11 12.52 -4.28
C PHE A 706 -2.41 13.49 -5.42
N MET A 707 -3.25 13.07 -6.39
CA MET A 707 -3.52 13.87 -7.58
C MET A 707 -4.23 15.19 -7.25
N PHE A 708 -5.23 15.17 -6.37
CA PHE A 708 -6.15 16.28 -6.18
C PHE A 708 -5.96 17.08 -4.90
N THR A 709 -5.06 16.67 -3.98
CA THR A 709 -4.86 17.42 -2.73
C THR A 709 -3.41 17.74 -2.39
N PRO A 710 -3.17 18.91 -1.75
CA PRO A 710 -1.88 19.21 -1.14
C PRO A 710 -1.44 18.17 -0.11
N ASN A 711 -2.38 17.65 0.70
CA ASN A 711 -2.07 16.64 1.72
C ASN A 711 -1.53 15.35 1.14
N GLY A 712 -2.11 14.84 0.04
CA GLY A 712 -1.60 13.65 -0.60
C GLY A 712 -0.16 13.82 -1.10
N ARG A 713 0.19 15.03 -1.58
CA ARG A 713 1.57 15.36 -1.99
C ARG A 713 2.51 15.42 -0.78
N ILE A 714 2.07 16.03 0.32
CA ILE A 714 2.83 16.05 1.58
C ILE A 714 3.04 14.64 2.13
N GLU A 715 2.00 13.81 2.18
CA GLU A 715 2.07 12.42 2.62
C GLU A 715 3.00 11.60 1.72
N HIS A 716 3.00 11.82 0.40
CA HIS A 716 3.94 11.20 -0.54
C HIS A 716 5.40 11.46 -0.18
N MET A 717 5.73 12.66 0.28
CA MET A 717 7.10 13.03 0.62
C MET A 717 7.50 12.68 2.06
N ASN A 718 6.54 12.30 2.92
CA ASN A 718 6.76 11.92 4.33
C ASN A 718 6.46 10.41 4.54
N PRO A 719 7.32 9.51 4.05
CA PRO A 719 7.22 8.08 4.30
C PRO A 719 7.32 7.74 5.79
N TYR A 720 6.80 6.57 6.17
CA TYR A 720 6.95 6.06 7.53
C TYR A 720 8.40 5.62 7.79
N LEU A 721 8.96 5.99 8.94
CA LEU A 721 10.20 5.41 9.46
C LEU A 721 10.14 5.34 11.00
N SER A 722 10.40 4.15 11.51
CA SER A 722 10.73 3.92 12.92
C SER A 722 11.86 2.90 13.06
N VAL A 723 12.59 3.02 14.16
CA VAL A 723 13.69 2.12 14.53
C VAL A 723 13.45 1.61 15.94
N ILE A 724 13.41 0.29 16.11
CA ILE A 724 13.38 -0.35 17.42
C ILE A 724 14.80 -0.81 17.75
N VAL A 725 15.35 -0.32 18.85
CA VAL A 725 16.69 -0.65 19.33
C VAL A 725 16.58 -1.67 20.47
N PRO A 726 17.33 -2.78 20.43
CA PRO A 726 17.28 -3.78 21.48
C PRO A 726 17.97 -3.28 22.75
N PRO A 727 17.52 -3.74 23.94
CA PRO A 727 18.10 -3.32 25.22
C PRO A 727 19.60 -3.61 25.31
N LEU A 728 20.08 -4.69 24.69
CA LEU A 728 21.51 -5.03 24.65
C LEU A 728 22.35 -3.90 24.02
N LEU A 729 21.88 -3.35 22.90
CA LEU A 729 22.57 -2.24 22.23
C LEU A 729 22.41 -0.94 23.02
N ALA A 730 21.19 -0.63 23.47
CA ALA A 730 20.89 0.60 24.18
C ALA A 730 21.68 0.75 25.48
N ASN A 731 21.86 -0.35 26.23
CA ASN A 731 22.62 -0.35 27.47
C ASN A 731 24.13 -0.27 27.22
N LYS A 732 24.63 -0.85 26.12
CA LYS A 732 26.05 -0.86 25.78
C LYS A 732 26.52 0.46 25.16
N TYR A 733 25.67 1.10 24.35
CA TYR A 733 25.98 2.33 23.62
C TYR A 733 24.95 3.44 23.88
N PRO A 734 24.90 3.99 25.11
CA PRO A 734 23.91 4.99 25.47
C PRO A 734 24.07 6.32 24.71
N SER A 735 25.27 6.67 24.23
CA SER A 735 25.49 7.84 23.36
C SER A 735 24.73 7.71 22.04
N LEU A 736 24.82 6.54 21.39
CA LEU A 736 24.10 6.28 20.15
C LEU A 736 22.58 6.42 20.31
N THR A 737 22.02 5.92 21.43
CA THR A 737 20.59 6.12 21.71
C THR A 737 20.19 7.58 21.91
N LYS A 738 21.10 8.44 22.41
CA LYS A 738 20.82 9.89 22.49
C LYS A 738 20.76 10.53 21.11
N GLY A 739 21.64 10.13 20.20
CA GLY A 739 21.59 10.56 18.80
C GLY A 739 20.25 10.21 18.15
N LEU A 740 19.77 8.98 18.34
CA LEU A 740 18.44 8.59 17.83
C LEU A 740 17.32 9.49 18.38
N ILE A 741 17.27 9.71 19.69
CA ILE A 741 16.26 10.58 20.34
C ILE A 741 16.31 11.99 19.77
N HIS A 742 17.51 12.55 19.59
CA HIS A 742 17.71 13.88 19.00
C HIS A 742 17.21 13.92 17.54
N ASN A 743 17.52 12.86 16.79
CA ASN A 743 17.25 12.79 15.35
C ASN A 743 15.79 12.47 14.99
N GLU A 744 14.94 12.09 15.94
CA GLU A 744 13.49 11.91 15.72
C GLU A 744 12.83 13.15 15.08
N GLN A 745 13.30 14.35 15.45
CA GLN A 745 12.80 15.63 14.94
C GLN A 745 13.72 16.30 13.91
N SER A 746 14.85 15.66 13.58
CA SER A 746 15.72 16.10 12.51
C SER A 746 15.13 15.69 11.17
N LEU A 747 15.30 16.54 10.15
CA LEU A 747 15.10 16.09 8.77
C LEU A 747 16.00 14.87 8.58
N VAL A 748 15.53 13.75 8.04
CA VAL A 748 16.33 12.55 7.74
C VAL A 748 15.96 12.00 6.37
N THR A 749 16.89 11.36 5.68
CA THR A 749 16.67 10.76 4.36
C THR A 749 17.28 9.37 4.29
N GLY A 750 17.11 8.68 3.16
CA GLY A 750 17.65 7.32 2.99
C GLY A 750 19.17 7.22 3.15
N TYR A 751 19.91 8.32 2.99
CA TYR A 751 21.37 8.37 3.16
C TYR A 751 21.77 8.02 4.60
N GLU A 752 21.07 8.57 5.59
CA GLU A 752 21.34 8.26 7.00
C GLU A 752 20.99 6.80 7.34
N ILE A 753 19.94 6.24 6.72
CA ILE A 753 19.59 4.82 6.87
C ILE A 753 20.71 3.94 6.30
N HIS A 754 21.20 4.25 5.09
CA HIS A 754 22.31 3.52 4.46
C HIS A 754 23.56 3.51 5.33
N ALA A 755 23.99 4.69 5.79
CA ALA A 755 25.17 4.82 6.65
C ALA A 755 25.00 4.07 7.98
N THR A 756 23.79 4.11 8.56
CA THR A 756 23.45 3.35 9.77
C THR A 756 23.56 1.84 9.53
N LEU A 757 23.03 1.34 8.43
CA LEU A 757 23.10 -0.08 8.07
C LEU A 757 24.56 -0.52 7.84
N LYS A 758 25.38 0.30 7.16
CA LYS A 758 26.82 0.03 7.00
C LYS A 758 27.56 -0.02 8.34
N MET A 759 27.25 0.90 9.25
CA MET A 759 27.82 0.91 10.60
C MET A 759 27.45 -0.38 11.36
N LEU A 760 26.19 -0.81 11.31
CA LEU A 760 25.75 -2.06 11.95
C LEU A 760 26.39 -3.30 11.32
N ALA A 761 26.60 -3.32 10.01
CA ALA A 761 27.30 -4.39 9.32
C ALA A 761 28.76 -4.52 9.79
N SER A 762 29.48 -3.40 9.91
CA SER A 762 30.89 -3.39 10.35
C SER A 762 31.06 -4.04 11.73
N GLY A 763 30.08 -3.84 12.63
CA GLY A 763 30.14 -4.26 14.02
C GLY A 763 31.08 -3.40 14.88
N VAL A 764 31.66 -2.35 14.29
CA VAL A 764 32.43 -1.32 15.00
C VAL A 764 31.46 -0.18 15.28
N MET A 765 30.94 -0.16 16.50
CA MET A 765 30.06 0.91 16.98
C MET A 765 30.96 1.96 17.66
N PRO A 766 30.95 3.22 17.21
CA PRO A 766 31.78 4.25 17.82
C PRO A 766 31.29 4.59 19.23
N GLU A 767 32.18 5.07 20.10
CA GLU A 767 31.81 5.51 21.45
C GLU A 767 30.90 6.75 21.42
N LYS A 768 30.91 7.52 20.33
CA LYS A 768 30.05 8.67 20.05
C LYS A 768 29.56 8.60 18.61
N GLY A 769 28.36 9.11 18.34
CA GLY A 769 27.78 9.08 17.00
C GLY A 769 28.59 9.85 15.93
N ASP A 770 29.37 10.86 16.35
CA ASP A 770 30.04 11.81 15.44
C ASP A 770 31.48 11.39 15.05
N ASP A 771 31.76 10.08 14.94
CA ASP A 771 33.09 9.62 14.54
C ASP A 771 33.31 9.81 13.03
N ASP A 772 34.17 10.76 12.67
CA ASP A 772 34.50 11.17 11.29
C ASP A 772 35.06 10.03 10.41
N ASP A 773 35.49 8.93 11.04
CA ASP A 773 36.06 7.74 10.42
C ASP A 773 35.01 6.76 9.85
N LEU A 774 33.72 6.95 10.15
CA LEU A 774 32.64 6.17 9.54
C LEU A 774 32.37 6.63 8.10
N ASP A 775 32.93 5.90 7.13
CA ASP A 775 32.66 6.12 5.70
C ASP A 775 31.21 5.71 5.34
N GLY A 776 30.31 6.68 5.48
CA GLY A 776 28.92 6.62 5.00
C GLY A 776 28.80 6.50 3.47
N GLY A 777 29.92 6.57 2.73
CA GLY A 777 30.01 6.48 1.28
C GLY A 777 30.12 7.85 0.59
N ALA A 778 30.17 7.84 -0.74
CA ALA A 778 30.56 8.98 -1.57
C ALA A 778 29.64 10.21 -1.47
N TRP A 779 28.38 10.06 -1.03
CA TRP A 779 27.36 11.12 -1.14
C TRP A 779 27.02 11.81 0.18
N ARG A 780 27.21 11.15 1.34
CA ARG A 780 27.02 11.76 2.66
C ARG A 780 27.70 11.00 3.81
N LYS A 781 28.19 11.76 4.79
CA LYS A 781 28.60 11.27 6.12
C LYS A 781 27.46 11.49 7.12
N GLY A 782 27.19 10.47 7.92
CA GLY A 782 26.33 10.56 9.10
C GLY A 782 25.23 9.51 9.18
N THR A 783 24.99 8.99 10.38
CA THR A 783 24.04 7.93 10.71
C THR A 783 22.81 8.48 11.43
N LEU A 784 21.80 7.63 11.67
CA LEU A 784 20.69 7.97 12.56
C LEU A 784 21.13 8.13 14.03
N PHE A 785 22.32 7.62 14.40
CA PHE A 785 22.86 7.66 15.75
C PHE A 785 23.76 8.88 16.04
N ASP A 786 23.97 9.76 15.07
CA ASP A 786 24.79 10.97 15.23
C ASP A 786 24.18 11.92 16.26
N GLU A 787 24.99 12.54 17.11
CA GLU A 787 24.50 13.48 18.12
C GLU A 787 24.18 14.86 17.49
N GLU A 788 24.69 15.14 16.28
CA GLU A 788 24.68 16.47 15.67
C GLU A 788 23.94 16.61 14.32
N LEU A 789 22.93 15.79 13.98
CA LEU A 789 22.08 16.21 12.85
C LEU A 789 21.41 17.54 13.22
N ASN A 790 21.81 18.61 12.53
CA ASN A 790 21.30 19.95 12.77
C ASN A 790 19.77 19.94 12.57
N PRO A 791 18.96 20.25 13.60
CA PRO A 791 17.50 20.30 13.47
C PRO A 791 17.00 21.34 12.47
N SER A 792 17.84 22.33 12.15
CA SER A 792 17.62 23.39 11.16
C SER A 792 18.28 23.10 9.82
N ARG A 793 18.75 21.86 9.56
CA ARG A 793 19.37 21.51 8.27
C ARG A 793 18.38 21.75 7.12
N THR A 794 18.88 22.34 6.06
CA THR A 794 18.14 22.64 4.83
C THR A 794 17.94 21.38 3.98
N CYS A 795 16.99 21.42 3.04
CA CYS A 795 16.82 20.33 2.06
C CYS A 795 18.07 20.09 1.21
N GLU A 796 18.79 21.16 0.86
CA GLU A 796 20.04 21.06 0.09
C GLU A 796 21.11 20.28 0.86
N GLU A 797 21.29 20.59 2.15
CA GLU A 797 22.17 19.83 3.06
C GLU A 797 21.68 18.39 3.24
N ALA A 798 20.37 18.17 3.22
CA ALA A 798 19.74 16.85 3.29
C ALA A 798 19.73 16.07 1.97
N LYS A 799 20.25 16.66 0.88
CA LYS A 799 20.22 16.09 -0.49
C LYS A 799 18.81 15.78 -1.01
N ILE A 800 17.84 16.58 -0.61
CA ILE A 800 16.45 16.53 -1.11
C ILE A 800 16.35 17.53 -2.28
N PRO A 801 15.95 17.10 -3.49
CA PRO A 801 15.72 18.01 -4.60
C PRO A 801 14.66 19.07 -4.28
N GLU A 802 14.76 20.25 -4.90
CA GLU A 802 13.91 21.41 -4.59
C GLU A 802 12.41 21.09 -4.76
N GLU A 803 12.05 20.31 -5.77
CA GLU A 803 10.69 19.87 -6.07
C GLU A 803 10.10 18.93 -5.00
N PHE A 804 10.94 18.31 -4.17
CA PHE A 804 10.53 17.52 -3.02
C PHE A 804 10.72 18.29 -1.70
N CYS A 805 11.33 19.48 -1.72
CA CYS A 805 11.59 20.27 -0.53
C CYS A 805 10.36 21.10 -0.09
N HIS A 806 9.45 20.46 0.62
CA HIS A 806 8.26 21.12 1.18
C HIS A 806 8.36 21.43 2.68
N CYS A 807 9.50 21.10 3.27
CA CYS A 807 9.86 21.48 4.63
C CYS A 807 10.62 22.81 4.60
N ARG A 808 9.93 23.95 4.79
CA ARG A 808 10.57 25.28 4.80
C ARG A 808 10.81 25.72 6.24
N VAL A 809 12.09 25.91 6.62
CA VAL A 809 12.45 26.61 7.87
C VAL A 809 11.93 28.04 7.74
N ALA A 810 11.09 28.47 8.69
CA ALA A 810 10.49 29.80 8.68
C ALA A 810 11.53 30.90 8.97
#